data_AF-A0A7D8YJ90-F1
#
_entry.id   AF-A0A7D8YJ90-F1
#
_cell.length_a   1.000
_cell.length_b   1.000
_cell.length_c   1.000
_cell.angle_alpha   90.00
_cell.angle_beta   90.00
_cell.angle_gamma   90.00
#
_symmetry.space_group_name_H-M   'P 1'
#
loop_
_entity.id
_entity.type
_entity.pdbx_description
1 polymer ?
#
loop_
_entity_poly.entity_id
_entity_poly.type
_entity_poly.pdbx_seq_one_letter_code
_entity_poly.pdbx_strand_id
1 'polypeptide(L)'
;MDSNPHDRPATDPAHPADPDPVAHAAEAEAGDRLLDMIADVEQQLASLKQVHAQRRETELTLTEREADLAKREQDLVFRFDQIQAEKETLDAARGELERGRSEIQTALAELEDRRQTQAERERMIREDSEQRIELLSQREEEIARGAELVRQSRDEIDRLRDELAAQQTALDERAAVFEAGEQELRAKLEGFSQRIIEAEQAREALEVALGEREEALSSMASELGEARASTAGSAEAEARLEAAEAEIAAQRQEITRLEASLAERASLIEELREQQADAGVAGQRIQTLEAQLSAAVDAREALEERLRGLERELEAVQGEARELVERHRAEHGKRSVEIERELKAARSACDALQRELDAARAEKTDLENDVLGLTAEVTQLRERPAGRSDPFIASRRARLHAVRQALRAQSAKLQKANQALRKRYQQAEQVLAQRGELIVARDALAAAQSKADTQSRAGRMFGGMALFLLVLTLVGSLSWVTALQVVPGRYAATAVIAAQSRNRDLTPEEAQQWVAFHQETLTDARFLEMASERMRRRGITSMGSAPALRERMNSDTDAFSSEPGTLTIELRGRGGQRTARELETLVASLIAHSNASRLRRADAAMTVLRSPPSGADRPIGYEHYAVAGSGLGVAVLLSGFLGFGIWRKLSSVKSTFEQQAQVDAALEEARWGLPEDLSSERLEG
;
A
#
# COMPACT_ATOMS: atom_id res chain seq x y z
N MET A 1 -28.47 -31.46 -58.17
CA MET A 1 -27.61 -30.34 -58.61
C MET A 1 -26.43 -30.93 -59.37
N ASP A 2 -26.63 -31.58 -60.52
CA ASP A 2 -27.31 -31.16 -61.78
C ASP A 2 -26.30 -30.37 -62.64
N SER A 3 -25.66 -31.04 -63.61
CA SER A 3 -26.01 -30.97 -65.05
C SER A 3 -24.97 -30.11 -65.80
N ASN A 4 -24.50 -30.36 -67.03
CA ASN A 4 -24.75 -31.42 -68.03
C ASN A 4 -23.55 -31.42 -69.03
N PRO A 5 -23.12 -32.55 -69.63
CA PRO A 5 -22.14 -32.58 -70.74
C PRO A 5 -22.80 -32.56 -72.14
N HIS A 6 -21.97 -32.73 -73.20
CA HIS A 6 -22.25 -32.61 -74.65
C HIS A 6 -22.15 -31.15 -75.19
N ASP A 7 -21.56 -30.90 -76.37
CA ASP A 7 -21.80 -31.60 -77.64
C ASP A 7 -20.58 -31.88 -78.57
N ARG A 8 -20.85 -32.56 -79.70
CA ARG A 8 -19.97 -33.23 -80.70
C ARG A 8 -20.19 -32.60 -82.12
N PRO A 9 -19.83 -33.21 -83.29
CA PRO A 9 -18.69 -34.06 -83.72
C PRO A 9 -18.06 -33.69 -85.10
N ALA A 10 -17.03 -34.48 -85.50
CA ALA A 10 -16.60 -34.97 -86.84
C ALA A 10 -17.09 -34.40 -88.20
N THR A 11 -16.18 -34.41 -89.19
CA THR A 11 -16.22 -34.88 -90.62
C THR A 11 -15.42 -33.96 -91.57
N ASP A 12 -14.82 -34.37 -92.71
CA ASP A 12 -14.50 -35.70 -93.28
C ASP A 12 -13.32 -35.63 -94.31
N PRO A 13 -12.68 -36.76 -94.71
CA PRO A 13 -11.60 -36.79 -95.71
C PRO A 13 -12.06 -37.30 -97.11
N ALA A 14 -11.64 -36.66 -98.20
CA ALA A 14 -11.85 -37.19 -99.56
C ALA A 14 -10.81 -36.77 -100.62
N HIS A 15 -10.23 -37.78 -101.28
CA HIS A 15 -9.62 -37.75 -102.62
C HIS A 15 -10.75 -37.61 -103.70
N PRO A 16 -10.53 -37.40 -105.03
CA PRO A 16 -9.64 -38.22 -105.88
C PRO A 16 -9.06 -37.56 -107.18
N ALA A 17 -8.50 -38.41 -108.06
CA ALA A 17 -8.56 -38.38 -109.54
C ALA A 17 -7.49 -37.62 -110.37
N ASP A 18 -6.48 -38.39 -110.83
CA ASP A 18 -6.05 -38.50 -112.26
C ASP A 18 -7.27 -38.85 -113.17
N PRO A 19 -7.26 -38.65 -114.52
CA PRO A 19 -6.18 -39.10 -115.42
C PRO A 19 -5.95 -38.29 -116.74
N ASP A 20 -4.89 -38.60 -117.51
CA ASP A 20 -4.98 -39.32 -118.81
C ASP A 20 -3.69 -39.21 -119.68
N PRO A 21 -3.16 -40.33 -120.20
CA PRO A 21 -2.19 -40.36 -121.29
C PRO A 21 -2.85 -40.73 -122.64
N VAL A 22 -2.53 -40.03 -123.74
CA VAL A 22 -3.02 -40.38 -125.09
C VAL A 22 -1.86 -40.42 -126.10
N ALA A 23 -1.82 -41.49 -126.91
CA ALA A 23 -0.82 -41.70 -127.96
C ALA A 23 -1.48 -42.20 -129.25
N HIS A 24 -1.26 -41.47 -130.35
CA HIS A 24 -1.43 -41.89 -131.77
C HIS A 24 -0.44 -41.01 -132.59
N ALA A 25 0.42 -41.47 -133.50
CA ALA A 25 0.39 -42.48 -134.59
C ALA A 25 0.12 -41.86 -135.98
N ALA A 26 0.92 -42.27 -136.99
CA ALA A 26 0.80 -42.02 -138.44
C ALA A 26 1.01 -40.56 -138.94
N GLU A 27 1.45 -40.29 -140.19
CA GLU A 27 2.41 -40.96 -141.10
C GLU A 27 2.82 -39.99 -142.24
N ALA A 28 3.87 -40.34 -142.99
CA ALA A 28 4.19 -39.90 -144.37
C ALA A 28 3.90 -38.45 -144.86
N GLU A 29 4.97 -37.67 -145.05
CA GLU A 29 5.17 -36.88 -146.29
C GLU A 29 6.64 -36.45 -146.41
N ALA A 30 7.36 -37.00 -147.39
CA ALA A 30 8.81 -36.82 -147.56
C ALA A 30 9.11 -36.23 -148.94
N GLY A 31 9.56 -34.97 -148.96
CA GLY A 31 9.86 -34.24 -150.20
C GLY A 31 10.73 -32.99 -150.03
N ASP A 32 10.47 -32.17 -149.00
CA ASP A 32 11.18 -30.88 -148.77
C ASP A 32 11.90 -30.78 -147.39
N ARG A 33 11.99 -31.92 -146.69
CA ARG A 33 12.33 -31.98 -145.25
C ARG A 33 13.70 -31.42 -144.82
N LEU A 34 14.66 -31.17 -145.71
CA LEU A 34 16.01 -30.74 -145.30
C LEU A 34 16.13 -29.24 -145.01
N LEU A 35 15.27 -28.40 -145.60
CA LEU A 35 15.22 -26.96 -145.26
C LEU A 35 14.24 -26.72 -144.11
N ASP A 36 13.10 -27.42 -144.09
CA ASP A 36 12.18 -27.40 -142.95
C ASP A 36 12.79 -28.00 -141.68
N MET A 37 13.64 -29.05 -141.74
CA MET A 37 14.35 -29.51 -140.55
C MET A 37 15.35 -28.48 -140.01
N ILE A 38 15.92 -27.61 -140.85
CA ILE A 38 16.80 -26.54 -140.36
C ILE A 38 15.96 -25.43 -139.73
N ALA A 39 14.86 -25.03 -140.38
CA ALA A 39 13.91 -24.05 -139.82
C ALA A 39 13.25 -24.54 -138.52
N ASP A 40 12.86 -25.81 -138.44
CA ASP A 40 12.27 -26.44 -137.25
C ASP A 40 13.32 -26.70 -136.16
N VAL A 41 14.57 -27.03 -136.49
CA VAL A 41 15.66 -27.05 -135.50
C VAL A 41 16.01 -25.63 -135.01
N GLU A 42 15.96 -24.61 -135.85
CA GLU A 42 16.10 -23.21 -135.42
C GLU A 42 14.91 -22.73 -134.58
N GLN A 43 13.69 -23.15 -134.91
CA GLN A 43 12.47 -22.88 -134.15
C GLN A 43 12.43 -23.64 -132.81
N GLN A 44 12.92 -24.89 -132.78
CA GLN A 44 13.11 -25.68 -131.56
C GLN A 44 14.26 -25.16 -130.70
N LEU A 45 15.34 -24.63 -131.30
CA LEU A 45 16.40 -23.92 -130.57
C LEU A 45 15.93 -22.55 -130.07
N ALA A 46 15.08 -21.84 -130.80
CA ALA A 46 14.46 -20.60 -130.37
C ALA A 46 13.47 -20.84 -129.23
N SER A 47 12.62 -21.87 -129.33
CA SER A 47 11.70 -22.26 -128.27
C SER A 47 12.44 -22.81 -127.04
N LEU A 48 13.50 -23.62 -127.19
CA LEU A 48 14.38 -24.00 -126.08
C LEU A 48 15.05 -22.80 -125.44
N LYS A 49 15.56 -21.83 -126.21
CA LYS A 49 16.11 -20.58 -125.66
C LYS A 49 15.05 -19.76 -124.92
N GLN A 50 13.82 -19.70 -125.43
CA GLN A 50 12.70 -19.02 -124.79
C GLN A 50 12.26 -19.73 -123.50
N VAL A 51 12.16 -21.05 -123.50
CA VAL A 51 11.88 -21.88 -122.32
C VAL A 51 13.01 -21.77 -121.29
N HIS A 52 14.28 -21.73 -121.71
CA HIS A 52 15.41 -21.49 -120.80
C HIS A 52 15.44 -20.06 -120.26
N ALA A 53 15.03 -19.05 -121.04
CA ALA A 53 14.91 -17.67 -120.58
C ALA A 53 13.77 -17.52 -119.57
N GLN A 54 12.57 -18.02 -119.89
CA GLN A 54 11.42 -18.09 -118.98
C GLN A 54 11.76 -18.89 -117.72
N ARG A 55 12.45 -20.03 -117.84
CA ARG A 55 12.88 -20.82 -116.69
C ARG A 55 13.83 -20.03 -115.79
N ARG A 56 14.83 -19.32 -116.35
CA ARG A 56 15.71 -18.44 -115.56
C ARG A 56 14.95 -17.28 -114.92
N GLU A 57 13.96 -16.71 -115.59
CA GLU A 57 13.09 -15.66 -115.04
C GLU A 57 12.21 -16.18 -113.90
N THR A 58 11.66 -17.40 -114.03
CA THR A 58 10.96 -18.08 -112.92
C THR A 58 11.90 -18.46 -111.78
N GLU A 59 13.11 -18.93 -112.05
CA GLU A 59 14.11 -19.25 -111.03
C GLU A 59 14.55 -17.97 -110.29
N LEU A 60 14.78 -16.86 -111.00
CA LEU A 60 15.08 -15.56 -110.38
C LEU A 60 13.92 -15.05 -109.52
N THR A 61 12.70 -14.99 -110.07
CA THR A 61 11.52 -14.53 -109.30
C THR A 61 11.15 -15.45 -108.14
N LEU A 62 11.47 -16.74 -108.20
CA LEU A 62 11.40 -17.65 -107.05
C LEU A 62 12.46 -17.29 -106.00
N THR A 63 13.73 -17.10 -106.39
CA THR A 63 14.79 -16.70 -105.43
C THR A 63 14.54 -15.33 -104.80
N GLU A 64 13.94 -14.37 -105.51
CA GLU A 64 13.50 -13.09 -104.96
C GLU A 64 12.38 -13.27 -103.93
N ARG A 65 11.38 -14.13 -104.23
CA ARG A 65 10.30 -14.46 -103.29
C ARG A 65 10.80 -15.21 -102.07
N GLU A 66 11.74 -16.15 -102.22
CA GLU A 66 12.39 -16.86 -101.13
C GLU A 66 13.18 -15.90 -100.23
N ALA A 67 13.91 -14.94 -100.82
CA ALA A 67 14.62 -13.91 -100.06
C ALA A 67 13.65 -12.97 -99.31
N ASP A 68 12.55 -12.56 -99.93
CA ASP A 68 11.51 -11.74 -99.30
C ASP A 68 10.77 -12.50 -98.18
N LEU A 69 10.50 -13.80 -98.36
CA LEU A 69 9.92 -14.65 -97.32
C LEU A 69 10.88 -14.84 -96.15
N ALA A 70 12.14 -15.21 -96.39
CA ALA A 70 13.16 -15.34 -95.35
C ALA A 70 13.35 -14.03 -94.56
N LYS A 71 13.26 -12.88 -95.23
CA LYS A 71 13.29 -11.57 -94.58
C LYS A 71 12.04 -11.33 -93.70
N ARG A 72 10.85 -11.67 -94.18
CA ARG A 72 9.61 -11.57 -93.38
C ARG A 72 9.62 -12.51 -92.19
N GLU A 73 10.13 -13.73 -92.34
CA GLU A 73 10.34 -14.67 -91.23
C GLU A 73 11.31 -14.09 -90.20
N GLN A 74 12.43 -13.51 -90.63
CA GLN A 74 13.37 -12.84 -89.73
C GLN A 74 12.74 -11.64 -89.01
N ASP A 75 11.95 -10.81 -89.71
CA ASP A 75 11.23 -9.67 -89.11
C ASP A 75 10.14 -10.14 -88.13
N LEU A 76 9.49 -11.28 -88.39
CA LEU A 76 8.49 -11.88 -87.49
C LEU A 76 9.13 -12.48 -86.24
N VAL A 77 10.26 -13.21 -86.37
CA VAL A 77 11.03 -13.71 -85.23
C VAL A 77 11.52 -12.55 -84.36
N PHE A 78 12.08 -11.50 -84.97
CA PHE A 78 12.52 -10.31 -84.23
C PHE A 78 11.36 -9.63 -83.46
N ARG A 79 10.17 -9.54 -84.07
CA ARG A 79 8.97 -9.02 -83.37
C ARG A 79 8.48 -9.95 -82.26
N PHE A 80 8.57 -11.25 -82.44
CA PHE A 80 8.22 -12.22 -81.41
C PHE A 80 9.17 -12.11 -80.21
N ASP A 81 10.48 -12.04 -80.44
CA ASP A 81 11.49 -11.82 -79.40
C ASP A 81 11.25 -10.49 -78.66
N GLN A 82 10.89 -9.42 -79.39
CA GLN A 82 10.53 -8.14 -78.77
C GLN A 82 9.28 -8.26 -77.89
N ILE A 83 8.21 -8.92 -78.38
CA ILE A 83 6.98 -9.14 -77.61
C ILE A 83 7.23 -10.01 -76.37
N GLN A 84 8.11 -11.01 -76.44
CA GLN A 84 8.51 -11.78 -75.26
C GLN A 84 9.26 -10.92 -74.25
N ALA A 85 10.22 -10.09 -74.67
CA ALA A 85 10.92 -9.18 -73.78
C ALA A 85 9.99 -8.11 -73.15
N GLU A 86 9.02 -7.60 -73.90
CA GLU A 86 7.98 -6.69 -73.39
C GLU A 86 7.05 -7.43 -72.39
N LYS A 87 6.71 -8.69 -72.66
CA LYS A 87 5.95 -9.53 -71.72
C LYS A 87 6.74 -9.79 -70.43
N GLU A 88 8.00 -10.18 -70.52
CA GLU A 88 8.86 -10.43 -69.35
C GLU A 88 9.00 -9.17 -68.46
N THR A 89 9.10 -7.98 -69.06
CA THR A 89 9.15 -6.72 -68.29
C THR A 89 7.80 -6.38 -67.66
N LEU A 90 6.67 -6.66 -68.33
CA LEU A 90 5.33 -6.51 -67.75
C LEU A 90 5.06 -7.51 -66.61
N ASP A 91 5.46 -8.77 -66.75
CA ASP A 91 5.32 -9.80 -65.72
C ASP A 91 6.21 -9.47 -64.49
N ALA A 92 7.42 -8.93 -64.72
CA ALA A 92 8.28 -8.42 -63.65
C ALA A 92 7.65 -7.22 -62.90
N ALA A 93 7.17 -6.22 -63.64
CA ALA A 93 6.49 -5.04 -63.07
C ALA A 93 5.20 -5.43 -62.31
N ARG A 94 4.46 -6.42 -62.81
CA ARG A 94 3.31 -6.99 -62.10
C ARG A 94 3.73 -7.66 -60.79
N GLY A 95 4.81 -8.43 -60.79
CA GLY A 95 5.36 -9.02 -59.57
C GLY A 95 5.82 -7.98 -58.55
N GLU A 96 6.35 -6.83 -58.98
CA GLU A 96 6.67 -5.71 -58.09
C GLU A 96 5.41 -5.05 -57.51
N LEU A 97 4.37 -4.84 -58.31
CA LEU A 97 3.07 -4.31 -57.84
C LEU A 97 2.37 -5.26 -56.86
N GLU A 98 2.44 -6.58 -57.09
CA GLU A 98 1.87 -7.59 -56.19
C GLU A 98 2.65 -7.63 -54.85
N ARG A 99 3.98 -7.50 -54.87
CA ARG A 99 4.80 -7.34 -53.64
C ARG A 99 4.46 -6.05 -52.89
N GLY A 100 4.46 -4.90 -53.56
CA GLY A 100 4.12 -3.61 -52.95
C GLY A 100 2.69 -3.58 -52.38
N ARG A 101 1.74 -4.28 -53.02
CA ARG A 101 0.40 -4.48 -52.48
C ARG A 101 0.41 -5.32 -51.20
N SER A 102 1.21 -6.38 -51.14
CA SER A 102 1.33 -7.20 -49.93
C SER A 102 1.99 -6.43 -48.77
N GLU A 103 3.02 -5.62 -49.04
CA GLU A 103 3.68 -4.74 -48.07
C GLU A 103 2.73 -3.66 -47.52
N ILE A 104 1.88 -3.08 -48.39
CA ILE A 104 0.84 -2.14 -47.95
C ILE A 104 -0.21 -2.85 -47.09
N GLN A 105 -0.59 -4.08 -47.41
CA GLN A 105 -1.53 -4.86 -46.59
C GLN A 105 -0.97 -5.21 -45.21
N THR A 106 0.31 -5.60 -45.11
CA THR A 106 0.96 -5.85 -43.82
C THR A 106 1.11 -4.56 -43.01
N ALA A 107 1.52 -3.45 -43.64
CA ALA A 107 1.62 -2.15 -42.97
C ALA A 107 0.26 -1.63 -42.47
N LEU A 108 -0.83 -1.87 -43.20
CA LEU A 108 -2.19 -1.54 -42.74
C LEU A 108 -2.61 -2.39 -41.54
N ALA A 109 -2.32 -3.70 -41.55
CA ALA A 109 -2.60 -4.58 -40.41
C ALA A 109 -1.81 -4.17 -39.15
N GLU A 110 -0.51 -3.84 -39.29
CA GLU A 110 0.29 -3.30 -38.19
C GLU A 110 -0.26 -1.96 -37.65
N LEU A 111 -0.74 -1.07 -38.52
CA LEU A 111 -1.33 0.19 -38.10
C LEU A 111 -2.68 -0.01 -37.39
N GLU A 112 -3.44 -1.03 -37.76
CA GLU A 112 -4.69 -1.38 -37.07
C GLU A 112 -4.43 -1.98 -35.69
N ASP A 113 -3.46 -2.91 -35.56
CA ASP A 113 -3.00 -3.45 -34.27
C ASP A 113 -2.45 -2.35 -33.34
N ARG A 114 -1.61 -1.44 -33.85
CA ARG A 114 -1.12 -0.29 -33.08
C ARG A 114 -2.25 0.65 -32.63
N ARG A 115 -3.34 0.77 -33.40
CA ARG A 115 -4.54 1.54 -32.99
C ARG A 115 -5.35 0.82 -31.94
N GLN A 116 -5.52 -0.50 -32.04
CA GLN A 116 -6.23 -1.31 -31.04
C GLN A 116 -5.49 -1.27 -29.70
N THR A 117 -4.19 -1.54 -29.70
CA THR A 117 -3.34 -1.48 -28.49
C THR A 117 -3.25 -0.06 -27.89
N GLN A 118 -3.30 1.00 -28.70
CA GLN A 118 -3.44 2.37 -28.17
C GLN A 118 -4.81 2.60 -27.52
N ALA A 119 -5.91 2.16 -28.16
CA ALA A 119 -7.26 2.30 -27.60
C ALA A 119 -7.43 1.53 -26.29
N GLU A 120 -6.81 0.35 -26.15
CA GLU A 120 -6.76 -0.40 -24.89
C GLU A 120 -5.98 0.33 -23.79
N ARG A 121 -4.82 0.92 -24.12
CA ARG A 121 -4.07 1.78 -23.19
C ARG A 121 -4.88 2.99 -22.75
N GLU A 122 -5.60 3.64 -23.65
CA GLU A 122 -6.48 4.76 -23.31
C GLU A 122 -7.66 4.33 -22.42
N ARG A 123 -8.21 3.12 -22.60
CA ARG A 123 -9.23 2.56 -21.69
C ARG A 123 -8.65 2.31 -20.30
N MET A 124 -7.51 1.62 -20.20
CA MET A 124 -6.85 1.36 -18.91
C MET A 124 -6.48 2.66 -18.17
N ILE A 125 -6.04 3.70 -18.87
CA ILE A 125 -5.76 5.01 -18.26
C ILE A 125 -7.04 5.68 -17.75
N ARG A 126 -8.16 5.57 -18.48
CA ARG A 126 -9.46 6.10 -18.02
C ARG A 126 -9.94 5.34 -16.79
N GLU A 127 -9.92 4.00 -16.82
CA GLU A 127 -10.31 3.14 -15.70
C GLU A 127 -9.47 3.40 -14.43
N ASP A 128 -8.14 3.53 -14.54
CA ASP A 128 -7.26 3.92 -13.41
C ASP A 128 -7.56 5.34 -12.92
N SER A 129 -7.87 6.28 -13.82
CA SER A 129 -8.24 7.65 -13.42
C SER A 129 -9.60 7.71 -12.71
N GLU A 130 -10.58 6.92 -13.15
CA GLU A 130 -11.91 6.80 -12.53
C GLU A 130 -11.80 6.14 -11.14
N GLN A 131 -11.04 5.05 -11.02
CA GLN A 131 -10.77 4.41 -9.72
C GLN A 131 -10.04 5.34 -8.74
N ARG A 132 -9.11 6.18 -9.23
CA ARG A 132 -8.44 7.19 -8.38
C ARG A 132 -9.39 8.30 -7.95
N ILE A 133 -10.28 8.75 -8.82
CA ILE A 133 -11.31 9.76 -8.48
C ILE A 133 -12.26 9.18 -7.43
N GLU A 134 -12.70 7.93 -7.59
CA GLU A 134 -13.54 7.23 -6.60
C GLU A 134 -12.83 7.10 -5.24
N LEU A 135 -11.56 6.67 -5.23
CA LEU A 135 -10.77 6.56 -4.00
C LEU A 135 -10.56 7.92 -3.32
N LEU A 136 -10.37 8.99 -4.09
CA LEU A 136 -10.24 10.35 -3.54
C LEU A 136 -11.58 10.83 -2.96
N SER A 137 -12.70 10.57 -3.65
CA SER A 137 -14.04 10.89 -3.14
C SER A 137 -14.35 10.14 -1.84
N GLN A 138 -14.01 8.85 -1.74
CA GLN A 138 -14.15 8.07 -0.50
C GLN A 138 -13.30 8.66 0.64
N ARG A 139 -12.07 9.07 0.35
CA ARG A 139 -11.20 9.73 1.35
C ARG A 139 -11.71 11.10 1.78
N GLU A 140 -12.27 11.89 0.87
CA GLU A 140 -12.90 13.17 1.20
C GLU A 140 -14.11 12.98 2.13
N GLU A 141 -14.94 11.95 1.90
CA GLU A 141 -16.03 11.59 2.81
C GLU A 141 -15.53 11.10 4.19
N GLU A 142 -14.44 10.34 4.24
CA GLU A 142 -13.83 9.89 5.51
C GLU A 142 -13.25 11.09 6.28
N ILE A 143 -12.58 12.01 5.60
CA ILE A 143 -12.07 13.26 6.19
C ILE A 143 -13.23 14.13 6.69
N ALA A 144 -14.32 14.26 5.92
CA ALA A 144 -15.51 14.99 6.33
C ALA A 144 -16.17 14.37 7.58
N ARG A 145 -16.30 13.04 7.62
CA ARG A 145 -16.79 12.30 8.80
C ARG A 145 -15.88 12.47 10.03
N GLY A 146 -14.56 12.44 9.83
CA GLY A 146 -13.57 12.70 10.88
C GLY A 146 -13.65 14.14 11.42
N ALA A 147 -13.77 15.13 10.54
CA ALA A 147 -13.92 16.54 10.91
C ALA A 147 -15.23 16.82 11.65
N GLU A 148 -16.32 16.10 11.32
CA GLU A 148 -17.57 16.17 12.05
C GLU A 148 -17.43 15.61 13.47
N LEU A 149 -16.80 14.45 13.63
CA LEU A 149 -16.55 13.83 14.94
C LEU A 149 -15.67 14.72 15.84
N VAL A 150 -14.63 15.35 15.27
CA VAL A 150 -13.77 16.32 15.99
C VAL A 150 -14.53 17.59 16.39
N ARG A 151 -15.54 18.01 15.61
CA ARG A 151 -16.41 19.12 16.01
C ARG A 151 -17.32 18.71 17.17
N GLN A 152 -17.93 17.54 17.09
CA GLN A 152 -18.79 17.01 18.15
C GLN A 152 -18.04 16.82 19.48
N SER A 153 -16.82 16.29 19.45
CA SER A 153 -16.01 16.16 20.67
C SER A 153 -15.56 17.51 21.23
N ARG A 154 -15.34 18.52 20.38
CA ARG A 154 -15.05 19.88 20.81
C ARG A 154 -16.25 20.54 21.48
N ASP A 155 -17.44 20.42 20.88
CA ASP A 155 -18.70 20.92 21.45
C ASP A 155 -19.01 20.24 22.81
N GLU A 156 -18.65 18.96 22.97
CA GLU A 156 -18.77 18.23 24.24
C GLU A 156 -17.76 18.70 25.29
N ILE A 157 -16.49 18.95 24.89
CA ILE A 157 -15.47 19.52 25.78
C ILE A 157 -15.87 20.93 26.26
N ASP A 158 -16.38 21.78 25.36
CA ASP A 158 -16.80 23.13 25.72
C ASP A 158 -18.04 23.10 26.67
N ARG A 159 -19.00 22.18 26.46
CA ARG A 159 -20.09 21.95 27.45
C ARG A 159 -19.59 21.50 28.81
N LEU A 160 -18.70 20.51 28.87
CA LEU A 160 -18.13 20.02 30.13
C LEU A 160 -17.32 21.11 30.86
N ARG A 161 -16.71 22.03 30.11
CA ARG A 161 -16.00 23.20 30.65
C ARG A 161 -16.97 24.21 31.26
N ASP A 162 -18.08 24.51 30.60
CA ASP A 162 -19.13 25.40 31.12
C ASP A 162 -19.81 24.78 32.36
N GLU A 163 -20.08 23.48 32.35
CA GLU A 163 -20.59 22.74 33.53
C GLU A 163 -19.61 22.79 34.70
N LEU A 164 -18.31 22.62 34.47
CA LEU A 164 -17.29 22.71 35.52
C LEU A 164 -17.17 24.13 36.08
N ALA A 165 -17.23 25.16 35.23
CA ALA A 165 -17.22 26.55 35.67
C ALA A 165 -18.46 26.88 36.52
N ALA A 166 -19.65 26.39 36.13
CA ALA A 166 -20.86 26.54 36.92
C ALA A 166 -20.79 25.80 38.28
N GLN A 167 -20.13 24.64 38.33
CA GLN A 167 -19.88 23.91 39.58
C GLN A 167 -18.88 24.65 40.48
N GLN A 168 -17.84 25.26 39.92
CA GLN A 168 -16.89 26.07 40.69
C GLN A 168 -17.58 27.29 41.32
N THR A 169 -18.32 28.08 40.53
CA THR A 169 -19.07 29.23 41.08
C THR A 169 -20.08 28.82 42.16
N ALA A 170 -20.76 27.68 41.99
CA ALA A 170 -21.69 27.17 43.00
C ALA A 170 -20.99 26.62 44.27
N LEU A 171 -19.71 26.23 44.19
CA LEU A 171 -18.90 25.89 45.36
C LEU A 171 -18.38 27.14 46.06
N ASP A 172 -17.94 28.16 45.32
CA ASP A 172 -17.49 29.45 45.85
C ASP A 172 -18.63 30.18 46.59
N GLU A 173 -19.85 30.20 46.03
CA GLU A 173 -21.04 30.72 46.70
C GLU A 173 -21.35 29.96 48.00
N ARG A 174 -21.22 28.63 48.01
CA ARG A 174 -21.41 27.83 49.22
C ARG A 174 -20.33 28.09 50.26
N ALA A 175 -19.07 28.22 49.85
CA ALA A 175 -17.96 28.56 50.73
C ALA A 175 -18.18 29.92 51.40
N ALA A 176 -18.59 30.94 50.65
CA ALA A 176 -18.94 32.25 51.19
C ALA A 176 -20.09 32.20 52.22
N VAL A 177 -21.11 31.36 51.99
CA VAL A 177 -22.20 31.12 52.95
C VAL A 177 -21.69 30.42 54.22
N PHE A 178 -20.80 29.43 54.08
CA PHE A 178 -20.18 28.77 55.24
C PHE A 178 -19.27 29.72 56.05
N GLU A 179 -18.45 30.55 55.40
CA GLU A 179 -17.62 31.55 56.08
C GLU A 179 -18.47 32.58 56.83
N ALA A 180 -19.55 33.07 56.22
CA ALA A 180 -20.50 33.98 56.87
C ALA A 180 -21.15 33.33 58.11
N GLY A 181 -21.56 32.06 58.01
CA GLY A 181 -22.08 31.28 59.13
C GLY A 181 -21.06 31.07 60.25
N GLU A 182 -19.79 30.80 59.91
CA GLU A 182 -18.73 30.66 60.90
C GLU A 182 -18.43 31.99 61.62
N GLN A 183 -18.42 33.11 60.89
CA GLN A 183 -18.28 34.44 61.49
C GLN A 183 -19.43 34.77 62.44
N GLU A 184 -20.68 34.44 62.07
CA GLU A 184 -21.84 34.62 62.96
C GLU A 184 -21.75 33.75 64.22
N LEU A 185 -21.32 32.48 64.07
CA LEU A 185 -21.11 31.58 65.21
C LEU A 185 -19.98 32.05 66.13
N ARG A 186 -18.86 32.53 65.58
CA ARG A 186 -17.75 33.12 66.36
C ARG A 186 -18.22 34.36 67.14
N ALA A 187 -18.97 35.27 66.51
CA ALA A 187 -19.52 36.46 67.17
C ALA A 187 -20.52 36.10 68.29
N LYS A 188 -21.34 35.06 68.10
CA LYS A 188 -22.21 34.52 69.16
C LYS A 188 -21.40 33.93 70.31
N LEU A 189 -20.36 33.15 70.02
CA LEU A 189 -19.45 32.57 71.01
C LEU A 189 -18.75 33.64 71.85
N GLU A 190 -18.22 34.69 71.22
CA GLU A 190 -17.58 35.82 71.89
C GLU A 190 -18.58 36.56 72.81
N GLY A 191 -19.80 36.80 72.30
CA GLY A 191 -20.91 37.35 73.08
C GLY A 191 -21.45 36.42 74.19
N PHE A 192 -21.14 35.12 74.16
CA PHE A 192 -21.41 34.19 75.26
C PHE A 192 -20.28 34.18 76.28
N SER A 193 -19.01 34.17 75.86
CA SER A 193 -17.87 34.28 76.78
C SER A 193 -17.92 35.58 77.59
N GLN A 194 -18.32 36.69 76.97
CA GLN A 194 -18.50 37.97 77.67
C GLN A 194 -19.58 37.86 78.77
N ARG A 195 -20.71 37.22 78.47
CA ARG A 195 -21.78 36.95 79.45
C ARG A 195 -21.39 35.97 80.55
N ILE A 196 -20.45 35.05 80.29
CA ILE A 196 -19.88 34.17 81.31
C ILE A 196 -18.99 34.99 82.26
N ILE A 197 -18.11 35.84 81.74
CA ILE A 197 -17.26 36.73 82.56
C ILE A 197 -18.12 37.67 83.42
N GLU A 198 -19.15 38.29 82.85
CA GLU A 198 -20.10 39.12 83.59
C GLU A 198 -20.84 38.34 84.70
N ALA A 199 -21.22 37.09 84.43
CA ALA A 199 -21.85 36.22 85.43
C ALA A 199 -20.88 35.75 86.53
N GLU A 200 -19.60 35.52 86.20
CA GLU A 200 -18.56 35.19 87.17
C GLU A 200 -18.25 36.39 88.07
N GLN A 201 -18.13 37.60 87.51
CA GLN A 201 -17.96 38.83 88.28
C GLN A 201 -19.17 39.11 89.18
N ALA A 202 -20.39 38.87 88.69
CA ALA A 202 -21.60 38.98 89.51
C ALA A 202 -21.62 37.93 90.64
N ARG A 203 -21.11 36.71 90.39
CA ARG A 203 -20.98 35.66 91.41
C ARG A 203 -19.92 36.01 92.46
N GLU A 204 -18.77 36.53 92.05
CA GLU A 204 -17.71 36.98 92.96
C GLU A 204 -18.20 38.15 93.84
N ALA A 205 -18.92 39.11 93.26
CA ALA A 205 -19.57 40.18 94.03
C ALA A 205 -20.63 39.66 95.03
N LEU A 206 -21.38 38.60 94.66
CA LEU A 206 -22.31 37.93 95.57
C LEU A 206 -21.60 37.13 96.67
N GLU A 207 -20.47 36.48 96.38
CA GLU A 207 -19.65 35.78 97.37
C GLU A 207 -19.05 36.75 98.39
N VAL A 208 -18.57 37.92 97.95
CA VAL A 208 -18.13 39.01 98.84
C VAL A 208 -19.29 39.52 99.70
N ALA A 209 -20.44 39.82 99.11
CA ALA A 209 -21.61 40.29 99.85
C ALA A 209 -22.18 39.24 100.82
N LEU A 210 -22.04 37.94 100.52
CA LEU A 210 -22.35 36.85 101.44
C LEU A 210 -21.33 36.79 102.58
N GLY A 211 -20.03 36.94 102.32
CA GLY A 211 -19.00 37.03 103.36
C GLY A 211 -19.21 38.20 104.33
N GLU A 212 -19.51 39.40 103.82
CA GLU A 212 -19.88 40.56 104.64
C GLU A 212 -21.14 40.30 105.48
N ARG A 213 -22.14 39.60 104.91
CA ARG A 213 -23.38 39.24 105.61
C ARG A 213 -23.16 38.13 106.63
N GLU A 214 -22.22 37.20 106.41
CA GLU A 214 -21.79 36.19 107.38
C GLU A 214 -21.00 36.80 108.54
N GLU A 215 -20.11 37.78 108.27
CA GLU A 215 -19.46 38.56 109.34
C GLU A 215 -20.48 39.38 110.15
N ALA A 216 -21.46 40.01 109.50
CA ALA A 216 -22.56 40.71 110.18
C ALA A 216 -23.44 39.76 111.00
N LEU A 217 -23.75 38.56 110.49
CA LEU A 217 -24.45 37.52 111.24
C LEU A 217 -23.61 36.98 112.40
N SER A 218 -22.29 36.91 112.27
CA SER A 218 -21.35 36.54 113.33
C SER A 218 -21.29 37.61 114.43
N SER A 219 -21.23 38.91 114.08
CA SER A 219 -21.30 39.99 115.07
C SER A 219 -22.66 40.01 115.77
N MET A 220 -23.75 39.87 115.02
CA MET A 220 -25.11 39.80 115.56
C MET A 220 -25.34 38.53 116.40
N ALA A 221 -24.65 37.41 116.12
CA ALA A 221 -24.63 36.21 116.96
C ALA A 221 -23.82 36.42 118.25
N SER A 222 -22.74 37.20 118.20
CA SER A 222 -21.98 37.64 119.39
C SER A 222 -22.82 38.57 120.27
N GLU A 223 -23.51 39.55 119.68
CA GLU A 223 -24.47 40.44 120.36
C GLU A 223 -25.65 39.66 120.95
N LEU A 224 -26.16 38.62 120.26
CA LEU A 224 -27.15 37.69 120.80
C LEU A 224 -26.59 36.77 121.90
N GLY A 225 -25.28 36.53 121.91
CA GLY A 225 -24.55 35.85 122.98
C GLY A 225 -24.53 36.70 124.26
N GLU A 226 -24.27 38.00 124.13
CA GLU A 226 -24.33 38.95 125.25
C GLU A 226 -25.78 39.22 125.70
N ALA A 227 -26.72 39.38 124.75
CA ALA A 227 -28.15 39.56 125.08
C ALA A 227 -28.78 38.34 125.77
N ARG A 228 -28.24 37.12 125.55
CA ARG A 228 -28.65 35.90 126.28
C ARG A 228 -28.30 35.94 127.77
N ALA A 229 -27.44 36.86 128.22
CA ALA A 229 -27.22 37.10 129.65
C ALA A 229 -28.37 37.89 130.32
N SER A 230 -29.31 38.47 129.56
CA SER A 230 -30.41 39.29 130.10
C SER A 230 -31.80 38.89 129.57
N THR A 231 -32.43 37.96 130.30
CA THR A 231 -33.89 37.83 130.51
C THR A 231 -34.85 37.64 129.31
N ALA A 232 -35.34 36.40 129.18
CA ALA A 232 -36.74 35.97 128.92
C ALA A 232 -37.61 36.70 127.86
N GLY A 233 -37.93 35.99 126.76
CA GLY A 233 -38.97 36.40 125.79
C GLY A 233 -39.34 35.30 124.78
N SER A 234 -40.20 34.35 125.16
CA SER A 234 -40.53 33.14 124.38
C SER A 234 -41.52 33.35 123.20
N ALA A 235 -41.52 34.51 122.56
CA ALA A 235 -42.42 34.82 121.43
C ALA A 235 -41.66 35.32 120.18
N GLU A 236 -40.55 36.05 120.34
CA GLU A 236 -39.69 36.40 119.21
C GLU A 236 -38.88 35.22 118.66
N ALA A 237 -38.67 34.17 119.47
CA ALA A 237 -37.95 32.98 119.03
C ALA A 237 -38.69 32.22 117.93
N GLU A 238 -40.02 32.08 118.03
CA GLU A 238 -40.84 31.40 117.02
C GLU A 238 -40.97 32.26 115.75
N ALA A 239 -41.22 33.56 115.88
CA ALA A 239 -41.29 34.48 114.73
C ALA A 239 -39.97 34.56 113.93
N ARG A 240 -38.81 34.45 114.61
CA ARG A 240 -37.50 34.37 113.94
C ARG A 240 -37.23 32.99 113.34
N LEU A 241 -37.89 31.94 113.82
CA LEU A 241 -37.80 30.58 113.26
C LEU A 241 -38.65 30.46 111.99
N GLU A 242 -39.88 30.97 111.97
CA GLU A 242 -40.69 31.09 110.75
C GLU A 242 -39.99 31.96 109.68
N ALA A 243 -39.36 33.08 110.08
CA ALA A 243 -38.58 33.90 109.17
C ALA A 243 -37.37 33.15 108.57
N ALA A 244 -36.64 32.38 109.39
CA ALA A 244 -35.51 31.57 108.92
C ALA A 244 -35.97 30.40 108.03
N GLU A 245 -37.09 29.75 108.33
CA GLU A 245 -37.67 28.70 107.47
C GLU A 245 -38.15 29.25 106.13
N ALA A 246 -38.71 30.47 106.11
CA ALA A 246 -39.06 31.18 104.86
C ALA A 246 -37.82 31.56 104.03
N GLU A 247 -36.73 32.02 104.66
CA GLU A 247 -35.47 32.36 103.98
C GLU A 247 -34.78 31.09 103.43
N ILE A 248 -34.81 29.98 104.17
CA ILE A 248 -34.34 28.65 103.69
C ILE A 248 -35.22 28.12 102.55
N ALA A 249 -36.54 28.32 102.59
CA ALA A 249 -37.43 27.93 101.49
C ALA A 249 -37.16 28.73 100.21
N ALA A 250 -36.91 30.04 100.34
CA ALA A 250 -36.50 30.89 99.22
C ALA A 250 -35.15 30.46 98.64
N GLN A 251 -34.14 30.21 99.49
CA GLN A 251 -32.82 29.71 99.05
C GLN A 251 -32.91 28.36 98.34
N ARG A 252 -33.80 27.45 98.77
CA ARG A 252 -34.04 26.18 98.07
C ARG A 252 -34.65 26.38 96.69
N GLN A 253 -35.58 27.34 96.51
CA GLN A 253 -36.08 27.69 95.18
C GLN A 253 -34.98 28.30 94.29
N GLU A 254 -34.10 29.13 94.85
CA GLU A 254 -32.96 29.70 94.11
C GLU A 254 -31.99 28.60 93.65
N ILE A 255 -31.68 27.61 94.52
CA ILE A 255 -30.87 26.44 94.17
C ILE A 255 -31.52 25.62 93.05
N THR A 256 -32.82 25.31 93.14
CA THR A 256 -33.53 24.56 92.08
C THR A 256 -33.54 25.32 90.75
N ARG A 257 -33.61 26.66 90.78
CA ARG A 257 -33.51 27.51 89.60
C ARG A 257 -32.11 27.50 88.98
N LEU A 258 -31.07 27.51 89.81
CA LEU A 258 -29.68 27.41 89.36
C LEU A 258 -29.36 26.04 88.78
N GLU A 259 -29.84 24.94 89.38
CA GLU A 259 -29.75 23.57 88.84
C GLU A 259 -30.41 23.45 87.46
N ALA A 260 -31.60 24.03 87.29
CA ALA A 260 -32.26 24.08 85.98
C ALA A 260 -31.43 24.84 84.93
N SER A 261 -30.83 25.98 85.31
CA SER A 261 -29.96 26.76 84.42
C SER A 261 -28.65 26.05 84.05
N LEU A 262 -28.12 25.21 84.96
CA LEU A 262 -26.95 24.38 84.71
C LEU A 262 -27.28 23.23 83.75
N ALA A 263 -28.46 22.61 83.89
CA ALA A 263 -28.93 21.58 82.97
C ALA A 263 -29.10 22.15 81.53
N GLU A 264 -29.71 23.33 81.41
CA GLU A 264 -29.88 24.02 80.11
C GLU A 264 -28.53 24.37 79.45
N ARG A 265 -27.57 24.88 80.24
CA ARG A 265 -26.20 25.15 79.76
C ARG A 265 -25.45 23.87 79.37
N ALA A 266 -25.67 22.76 80.08
CA ALA A 266 -25.06 21.47 79.74
C ALA A 266 -25.57 20.92 78.40
N SER A 267 -26.87 21.02 78.11
CA SER A 267 -27.42 20.66 76.79
C SER A 267 -26.83 21.51 75.66
N LEU A 268 -26.68 22.82 75.87
CA LEU A 268 -26.14 23.74 74.86
C LEU A 268 -24.65 23.44 74.54
N ILE A 269 -23.86 23.03 75.54
CA ILE A 269 -22.47 22.61 75.34
C ILE A 269 -22.37 21.34 74.50
N GLU A 270 -23.30 20.39 74.67
CA GLU A 270 -23.27 19.14 73.91
C GLU A 270 -23.73 19.34 72.45
N GLU A 271 -24.75 20.17 72.24
CA GLU A 271 -25.20 20.59 70.89
C GLU A 271 -24.08 21.33 70.12
N LEU A 272 -23.30 22.17 70.80
CA LEU A 272 -22.12 22.82 70.21
C LEU A 272 -20.97 21.85 69.89
N ARG A 273 -20.78 20.77 70.67
CA ARG A 273 -19.79 19.73 70.35
C ARG A 273 -20.17 18.94 69.10
N GLU A 274 -21.46 18.65 68.93
CA GLU A 274 -21.97 17.96 67.74
C GLU A 274 -21.74 18.83 66.48
N GLN A 275 -22.08 20.13 66.54
CA GLN A 275 -21.78 21.09 65.47
C GLN A 275 -20.27 21.21 65.17
N GLN A 276 -19.42 21.16 66.20
CA GLN A 276 -17.96 21.22 66.02
C GLN A 276 -17.39 19.93 65.39
N ALA A 277 -18.01 18.78 65.63
CA ALA A 277 -17.65 17.53 64.97
C ALA A 277 -18.00 17.54 63.48
N ASP A 278 -19.19 18.04 63.12
CA ASP A 278 -19.61 18.19 61.72
C ASP A 278 -18.73 19.18 60.93
N ALA A 279 -18.35 20.30 61.55
CA ALA A 279 -17.39 21.24 60.98
C ALA A 279 -16.02 20.58 60.72
N GLY A 280 -15.57 19.68 61.59
CA GLY A 280 -14.35 18.88 61.39
C GLY A 280 -14.42 17.94 60.19
N VAL A 281 -15.58 17.32 59.95
CA VAL A 281 -15.83 16.47 58.76
C VAL A 281 -15.87 17.31 57.48
N ALA A 282 -16.47 18.51 57.53
CA ALA A 282 -16.44 19.46 56.41
C ALA A 282 -15.00 19.89 56.06
N GLY A 283 -14.18 20.22 57.06
CA GLY A 283 -12.77 20.58 56.86
C GLY A 283 -11.94 19.47 56.21
N GLN A 284 -12.13 18.21 56.62
CA GLN A 284 -11.50 17.05 55.95
C GLN A 284 -11.97 16.89 54.50
N ARG A 285 -13.25 17.20 54.22
CA ARG A 285 -13.79 17.16 52.86
C ARG A 285 -13.14 18.21 51.97
N ILE A 286 -12.96 19.44 52.47
CA ILE A 286 -12.27 20.54 51.76
C ILE A 286 -10.83 20.14 51.43
N GLN A 287 -10.03 19.70 52.41
CA GLN A 287 -8.65 19.25 52.16
C GLN A 287 -8.57 18.11 51.13
N THR A 288 -9.55 17.20 51.12
CA THR A 288 -9.61 16.12 50.13
C THR A 288 -9.93 16.65 48.73
N LEU A 289 -10.79 17.66 48.61
CA LEU A 289 -11.13 18.32 47.34
C LEU A 289 -9.98 19.19 46.82
N GLU A 290 -9.27 19.91 47.69
CA GLU A 290 -8.06 20.68 47.35
C GLU A 290 -6.96 19.75 46.80
N ALA A 291 -6.72 18.60 47.46
CA ALA A 291 -5.77 17.61 46.98
C ALA A 291 -6.18 17.00 45.63
N GLN A 292 -7.47 16.79 45.39
CA GLN A 292 -8.00 16.32 44.10
C GLN A 292 -7.88 17.39 43.01
N LEU A 293 -8.14 18.66 43.33
CA LEU A 293 -8.03 19.78 42.40
C LEU A 293 -6.57 20.01 41.99
N SER A 294 -5.64 19.98 42.97
CA SER A 294 -4.20 20.06 42.72
C SER A 294 -3.73 18.95 41.77
N ALA A 295 -4.08 17.68 42.05
CA ALA A 295 -3.75 16.55 41.19
C ALA A 295 -4.38 16.64 39.78
N ALA A 296 -5.55 17.29 39.64
CA ALA A 296 -6.18 17.53 38.35
C ALA A 296 -5.49 18.66 37.55
N VAL A 297 -4.95 19.68 38.22
CA VAL A 297 -4.11 20.72 37.59
C VAL A 297 -2.80 20.11 37.09
N ASP A 298 -2.08 19.35 37.93
CA ASP A 298 -0.85 18.64 37.53
C ASP A 298 -1.07 17.73 36.31
N ALA A 299 -2.18 16.98 36.32
CA ALA A 299 -2.55 16.11 35.20
C ALA A 299 -2.86 16.88 33.92
N ARG A 300 -3.46 18.07 34.02
CA ARG A 300 -3.71 18.96 32.88
C ARG A 300 -2.40 19.52 32.32
N GLU A 301 -1.48 19.98 33.15
CA GLU A 301 -0.19 20.51 32.68
C GLU A 301 0.61 19.44 31.93
N ALA A 302 0.64 18.20 32.45
CA ALA A 302 1.27 17.06 31.78
C ALA A 302 0.63 16.72 30.42
N LEU A 303 -0.70 16.90 30.27
CA LEU A 303 -1.40 16.74 28.98
C LEU A 303 -1.10 17.87 28.01
N GLU A 304 -1.05 19.13 28.47
CA GLU A 304 -0.66 20.28 27.65
C GLU A 304 0.78 20.17 27.14
N GLU A 305 1.72 19.72 27.97
CA GLU A 305 3.10 19.48 27.54
C GLU A 305 3.19 18.36 26.51
N ARG A 306 2.40 17.29 26.67
CA ARG A 306 2.35 16.18 25.71
C ARG A 306 1.71 16.58 24.38
N LEU A 307 0.70 17.45 24.39
CA LEU A 307 0.14 18.08 23.18
C LEU A 307 1.20 18.89 22.44
N ARG A 308 1.93 19.77 23.14
CA ARG A 308 3.05 20.54 22.55
C ARG A 308 4.16 19.65 21.99
N GLY A 309 4.37 18.47 22.58
CA GLY A 309 5.27 17.43 22.05
C GLY A 309 4.78 16.90 20.69
N LEU A 310 3.53 16.46 20.63
CA LEU A 310 2.89 15.94 19.41
C LEU A 310 2.79 16.99 18.29
N GLU A 311 2.55 18.26 18.63
CA GLU A 311 2.54 19.37 17.65
C GLU A 311 3.91 19.54 16.98
N ARG A 312 5.01 19.48 17.74
CA ARG A 312 6.38 19.53 17.18
C ARG A 312 6.71 18.32 16.33
N GLU A 313 6.28 17.12 16.73
CA GLU A 313 6.45 15.91 15.92
C GLU A 313 5.67 16.01 14.60
N LEU A 314 4.45 16.56 14.63
CA LEU A 314 3.65 16.81 13.44
C LEU A 314 4.32 17.83 12.51
N GLU A 315 4.84 18.94 13.04
CA GLU A 315 5.59 19.94 12.26
C GLU A 315 6.85 19.35 11.63
N ALA A 316 7.59 18.51 12.36
CA ALA A 316 8.78 17.82 11.85
C ALA A 316 8.43 16.88 10.67
N VAL A 317 7.41 16.03 10.84
CA VAL A 317 6.94 15.11 9.79
C VAL A 317 6.40 15.88 8.57
N GLN A 318 5.70 17.00 8.78
CA GLN A 318 5.28 17.88 7.67
C GLN A 318 6.48 18.53 6.95
N GLY A 319 7.53 18.90 7.68
CA GLY A 319 8.79 19.39 7.12
C GLY A 319 9.46 18.34 6.23
N GLU A 320 9.66 17.13 6.76
CA GLU A 320 10.24 16.00 6.02
C GLU A 320 9.42 15.67 4.76
N ALA A 321 8.09 15.63 4.87
CA ALA A 321 7.20 15.37 3.73
C ALA A 321 7.33 16.46 2.64
N ARG A 322 7.42 17.74 3.02
CA ARG A 322 7.64 18.85 2.07
C ARG A 322 9.00 18.74 1.38
N GLU A 323 10.06 18.44 2.11
CA GLU A 323 11.38 18.22 1.50
C GLU A 323 11.37 17.04 0.52
N LEU A 324 10.71 15.94 0.86
CA LEU A 324 10.66 14.74 0.04
C LEU A 324 9.87 14.98 -1.26
N VAL A 325 8.77 15.75 -1.18
CA VAL A 325 8.02 16.23 -2.35
C VAL A 325 8.88 17.14 -3.24
N GLU A 326 9.60 18.12 -2.69
CA GLU A 326 10.46 19.01 -3.48
C GLU A 326 11.67 18.28 -4.08
N ARG A 327 12.26 17.29 -3.37
CA ARG A 327 13.29 16.40 -3.93
C ARG A 327 12.76 15.64 -5.15
N HIS A 328 11.61 14.99 -5.04
CA HIS A 328 11.01 14.29 -6.19
C HIS A 328 10.60 15.26 -7.31
N ARG A 329 10.08 16.44 -7.00
CA ARG A 329 9.77 17.48 -7.99
C ARG A 329 11.01 17.90 -8.78
N ALA A 330 12.14 18.09 -8.11
CA ALA A 330 13.41 18.40 -8.74
C ALA A 330 13.96 17.25 -9.59
N GLU A 331 13.81 15.99 -9.14
CA GLU A 331 14.18 14.80 -9.92
C GLU A 331 13.31 14.64 -11.18
N HIS A 332 11.99 14.80 -11.05
CA HIS A 332 11.06 14.77 -12.17
C HIS A 332 11.33 15.91 -13.16
N GLY A 333 11.65 17.11 -12.68
CA GLY A 333 12.07 18.23 -13.53
C GLY A 333 13.34 17.92 -14.33
N LYS A 334 14.36 17.33 -13.70
CA LYS A 334 15.59 16.88 -14.38
C LYS A 334 15.29 15.83 -15.45
N ARG A 335 14.54 14.78 -15.11
CA ARG A 335 14.15 13.71 -16.06
C ARG A 335 13.31 14.26 -17.22
N SER A 336 12.41 15.21 -16.98
CA SER A 336 11.61 15.82 -18.05
C SER A 336 12.48 16.57 -19.06
N VAL A 337 13.49 17.32 -18.59
CA VAL A 337 14.44 18.04 -19.46
C VAL A 337 15.37 17.08 -20.21
N GLU A 338 15.73 15.95 -19.59
CA GLU A 338 16.52 14.88 -20.22
C GLU A 338 15.73 14.19 -21.34
N ILE A 339 14.50 13.75 -21.06
CA ILE A 339 13.57 13.18 -22.05
C ILE A 339 13.31 14.17 -23.19
N GLU A 340 13.12 15.47 -22.91
CA GLU A 340 12.90 16.48 -23.95
C GLU A 340 14.15 16.67 -24.84
N ARG A 341 15.36 16.58 -24.27
CA ARG A 341 16.62 16.55 -25.04
C ARG A 341 16.73 15.31 -25.92
N GLU A 342 16.49 14.13 -25.36
CA GLU A 342 16.53 12.85 -26.09
C GLU A 342 15.51 12.85 -27.25
N LEU A 343 14.30 13.31 -26.99
CA LEU A 343 13.23 13.38 -27.99
C LEU A 343 13.54 14.40 -29.08
N LYS A 344 14.19 15.53 -28.75
CA LYS A 344 14.69 16.49 -29.74
C LYS A 344 15.85 15.92 -30.57
N ALA A 345 16.77 15.17 -29.96
CA ALA A 345 17.84 14.48 -30.66
C ALA A 345 17.30 13.40 -31.61
N ALA A 346 16.39 12.56 -31.13
CA ALA A 346 15.71 11.53 -31.92
C ALA A 346 14.96 12.14 -33.13
N ARG A 347 14.20 13.23 -32.93
CA ARG A 347 13.58 13.97 -34.05
C ARG A 347 14.61 14.43 -35.08
N SER A 348 15.73 15.02 -34.65
CA SER A 348 16.76 15.47 -35.59
C SER A 348 17.46 14.33 -36.34
N ALA A 349 17.54 13.13 -35.75
CA ALA A 349 18.03 11.92 -36.41
C ALA A 349 17.01 11.39 -37.44
N CYS A 350 15.72 11.37 -37.10
CA CYS A 350 14.65 11.05 -38.05
C CYS A 350 14.63 12.03 -39.24
N ASP A 351 14.75 13.34 -39.00
CA ASP A 351 14.82 14.35 -40.06
C ASP A 351 16.06 14.17 -40.96
N ALA A 352 17.18 13.69 -40.42
CA ALA A 352 18.38 13.38 -41.20
C ALA A 352 18.17 12.15 -42.09
N LEU A 353 17.67 11.04 -41.52
CA LEU A 353 17.35 9.82 -42.26
C LEU A 353 16.28 10.06 -43.34
N GLN A 354 15.29 10.92 -43.07
CA GLN A 354 14.28 11.32 -44.06
C GLN A 354 14.93 12.03 -45.26
N ARG A 355 15.89 12.95 -45.03
CA ARG A 355 16.64 13.62 -46.10
C ARG A 355 17.53 12.66 -46.88
N GLU A 356 18.18 11.70 -46.22
CA GLU A 356 18.97 10.66 -46.89
C GLU A 356 18.09 9.78 -47.79
N LEU A 357 16.89 9.40 -47.30
CA LEU A 357 15.92 8.64 -48.08
C LEU A 357 15.41 9.42 -49.30
N ASP A 358 15.10 10.70 -49.14
CA ASP A 358 14.61 11.55 -50.24
C ASP A 358 15.73 11.88 -51.24
N ALA A 359 16.99 12.01 -50.79
CA ALA A 359 18.16 12.12 -51.67
C ALA A 359 18.40 10.84 -52.47
N ALA A 360 18.32 9.67 -51.84
CA ALA A 360 18.45 8.37 -52.52
C ALA A 360 17.30 8.13 -53.54
N ARG A 361 16.10 8.64 -53.26
CA ARG A 361 14.98 8.65 -54.22
C ARG A 361 15.25 9.56 -55.42
N ALA A 362 15.80 10.75 -55.19
CA ALA A 362 16.19 11.66 -56.28
C ALA A 362 17.29 11.06 -57.16
N GLU A 363 18.34 10.49 -56.57
CA GLU A 363 19.41 9.78 -57.30
C GLU A 363 18.85 8.61 -58.12
N LYS A 364 17.89 7.85 -57.57
CA LYS A 364 17.17 6.81 -58.33
C LYS A 364 16.46 7.39 -59.54
N THR A 365 15.70 8.49 -59.39
CA THR A 365 14.97 9.09 -60.53
C THR A 365 15.90 9.69 -61.58
N ASP A 366 17.05 10.25 -61.18
CA ASP A 366 18.06 10.75 -62.11
C ASP A 366 18.70 9.59 -62.90
N LEU A 367 19.01 8.48 -62.25
CA LEU A 367 19.49 7.26 -62.91
C LEU A 367 18.45 6.66 -63.88
N GLU A 368 17.17 6.68 -63.53
CA GLU A 368 16.08 6.25 -64.42
C GLU A 368 15.97 7.15 -65.66
N ASN A 369 16.11 8.48 -65.50
CA ASN A 369 16.14 9.45 -66.59
C ASN A 369 17.39 9.29 -67.48
N ASP A 370 18.57 9.07 -66.91
CA ASP A 370 19.81 8.81 -67.65
C ASP A 370 19.71 7.52 -68.48
N VAL A 371 19.12 6.46 -67.92
CA VAL A 371 18.86 5.20 -68.65
C VAL A 371 17.90 5.44 -69.82
N LEU A 372 16.83 6.21 -69.64
CA LEU A 372 15.91 6.59 -70.71
C LEU A 372 16.62 7.42 -71.81
N GLY A 373 17.45 8.40 -71.42
CA GLY A 373 18.23 9.22 -72.35
C GLY A 373 19.22 8.40 -73.19
N LEU A 374 19.98 7.51 -72.55
CA LEU A 374 20.90 6.59 -73.23
C LEU A 374 20.15 5.61 -74.17
N THR A 375 18.95 5.18 -73.79
CA THR A 375 18.11 4.32 -74.63
C THR A 375 17.62 5.07 -75.89
N ALA A 376 17.26 6.35 -75.77
CA ALA A 376 16.92 7.21 -76.90
C ALA A 376 18.13 7.47 -77.82
N GLU A 377 19.32 7.73 -77.27
CA GLU A 377 20.54 7.97 -78.05
C GLU A 377 20.98 6.73 -78.84
N VAL A 378 20.90 5.54 -78.23
CA VAL A 378 21.15 4.25 -78.92
C VAL A 378 20.14 4.00 -80.05
N THR A 379 18.91 4.52 -79.90
CA THR A 379 17.87 4.42 -80.95
C THR A 379 18.14 5.39 -82.10
N GLN A 380 18.52 6.65 -81.83
CA GLN A 380 18.90 7.62 -82.87
C GLN A 380 20.17 7.21 -83.65
N LEU A 381 21.15 6.59 -82.99
CA LEU A 381 22.35 6.06 -83.66
C LEU A 381 22.05 4.88 -84.62
N ARG A 382 20.83 4.33 -84.59
CA ARG A 382 20.37 3.22 -85.45
C ARG A 382 19.79 3.70 -86.79
N GLU A 383 19.50 5.00 -86.94
CA GLU A 383 18.78 5.56 -88.11
C GLU A 383 19.64 6.41 -89.07
N ARG A 384 20.94 6.10 -89.20
CA ARG A 384 21.87 6.86 -90.07
C ARG A 384 22.21 6.10 -91.37
N PRO A 385 21.55 6.39 -92.51
CA PRO A 385 21.82 5.71 -93.78
C PRO A 385 23.14 6.13 -94.42
N ALA A 386 23.99 5.17 -94.80
CA ALA A 386 25.28 5.41 -95.45
C ALA A 386 25.16 5.40 -96.99
N GLY A 387 25.70 6.45 -97.64
CA GLY A 387 25.73 6.62 -99.10
C GLY A 387 26.89 5.90 -99.81
N ARG A 388 26.63 5.53 -101.07
CA ARG A 388 27.39 4.63 -101.99
C ARG A 388 28.87 4.97 -102.32
N SER A 389 29.52 3.92 -102.87
CA SER A 389 30.81 3.79 -103.62
C SER A 389 32.00 3.24 -102.79
N ASP A 390 32.86 2.31 -103.25
CA ASP A 390 33.04 1.63 -104.55
C ASP A 390 33.53 0.14 -104.29
N PRO A 391 33.05 -0.92 -104.98
CA PRO A 391 32.97 -2.25 -104.35
C PRO A 391 33.93 -3.32 -104.88
N PHE A 392 35.10 -3.50 -104.23
CA PHE A 392 35.58 -4.85 -103.84
C PHE A 392 36.78 -4.81 -102.89
N ILE A 393 37.80 -4.00 -103.19
CA ILE A 393 39.09 -4.03 -102.47
C ILE A 393 39.02 -3.21 -101.16
N ALA A 394 38.32 -2.08 -101.17
CA ALA A 394 37.95 -1.37 -99.94
C ALA A 394 37.08 -2.27 -99.03
N SER A 395 36.15 -3.02 -99.63
CA SER A 395 35.20 -3.91 -98.93
C SER A 395 35.89 -5.05 -98.16
N ARG A 396 37.11 -5.47 -98.52
CA ARG A 396 37.87 -6.50 -97.80
C ARG A 396 38.67 -5.94 -96.63
N ARG A 397 39.29 -4.76 -96.78
CA ARG A 397 39.94 -4.06 -95.66
C ARG A 397 38.92 -3.49 -94.67
N ALA A 398 37.81 -2.95 -95.16
CA ALA A 398 36.68 -2.51 -94.35
C ALA A 398 36.02 -3.70 -93.61
N ARG A 399 35.80 -4.86 -94.26
CA ARG A 399 35.35 -6.06 -93.53
C ARG A 399 36.36 -6.55 -92.50
N LEU A 400 37.67 -6.54 -92.77
CA LEU A 400 38.68 -6.92 -91.76
C LEU A 400 38.82 -5.90 -90.62
N HIS A 401 38.66 -4.60 -90.88
CA HIS A 401 38.61 -3.58 -89.82
C HIS A 401 37.30 -3.62 -89.05
N ALA A 402 36.16 -3.83 -89.70
CA ALA A 402 34.85 -3.99 -89.06
C ALA A 402 34.80 -5.29 -88.25
N VAL A 403 35.39 -6.40 -88.71
CA VAL A 403 35.54 -7.64 -87.93
C VAL A 403 36.52 -7.44 -86.77
N ARG A 404 37.64 -6.73 -86.95
CA ARG A 404 38.53 -6.36 -85.82
C ARG A 404 37.89 -5.38 -84.83
N GLN A 405 37.06 -4.46 -85.29
CA GLN A 405 36.29 -3.55 -84.44
C GLN A 405 35.13 -4.27 -83.76
N ALA A 406 34.45 -5.20 -84.43
CA ALA A 406 33.43 -6.07 -83.85
C ALA A 406 34.04 -7.02 -82.82
N LEU A 407 35.21 -7.61 -83.08
CA LEU A 407 35.95 -8.41 -82.10
C LEU A 407 36.46 -7.57 -80.93
N ARG A 408 36.91 -6.32 -81.14
CA ARG A 408 37.28 -5.40 -80.06
C ARG A 408 36.06 -4.89 -79.27
N ALA A 409 34.92 -4.70 -79.94
CA ALA A 409 33.66 -4.33 -79.30
C ALA A 409 33.06 -5.51 -78.53
N GLN A 410 33.18 -6.75 -79.05
CA GLN A 410 32.83 -7.97 -78.35
C GLN A 410 33.80 -8.24 -77.20
N SER A 411 35.11 -8.02 -77.34
CA SER A 411 36.05 -8.15 -76.22
C SER A 411 35.81 -7.07 -75.16
N ALA A 412 35.47 -5.84 -75.55
CA ALA A 412 35.07 -4.78 -74.62
C ALA A 412 33.71 -5.08 -73.95
N LYS A 413 32.75 -5.65 -74.68
CA LYS A 413 31.47 -6.13 -74.11
C LYS A 413 31.70 -7.32 -73.16
N LEU A 414 32.57 -8.27 -73.50
CA LEU A 414 32.96 -9.38 -72.63
C LEU A 414 33.74 -8.90 -71.39
N GLN A 415 34.58 -7.87 -71.52
CA GLN A 415 35.25 -7.24 -70.37
C GLN A 415 34.25 -6.49 -69.50
N LYS A 416 33.31 -5.71 -70.07
CA LYS A 416 32.23 -5.05 -69.32
C LYS A 416 31.29 -6.07 -68.66
N ALA A 417 30.96 -7.17 -69.34
CA ALA A 417 30.14 -8.26 -68.78
C ALA A 417 30.87 -8.99 -67.65
N ASN A 418 32.17 -9.28 -67.80
CA ASN A 418 32.99 -9.84 -66.72
C ASN A 418 33.16 -8.86 -65.55
N GLN A 419 33.26 -7.56 -65.81
CA GLN A 419 33.28 -6.53 -64.75
C GLN A 419 31.92 -6.42 -64.05
N ALA A 420 30.80 -6.52 -64.78
CA ALA A 420 29.46 -6.55 -64.21
C ALA A 420 29.20 -7.83 -63.38
N LEU A 421 29.64 -8.99 -63.87
CA LEU A 421 29.60 -10.26 -63.13
C LEU A 421 30.48 -10.20 -61.87
N ARG A 422 31.70 -9.66 -61.95
CA ARG A 422 32.57 -9.43 -60.77
C ARG A 422 31.94 -8.47 -59.78
N LYS A 423 31.31 -7.38 -60.24
CA LYS A 423 30.56 -6.45 -59.37
C LYS A 423 29.37 -7.15 -58.69
N ARG A 424 28.56 -7.92 -59.43
CA ARG A 424 27.44 -8.69 -58.85
C ARG A 424 27.92 -9.75 -57.87
N TYR A 425 29.04 -10.42 -58.15
CA TYR A 425 29.67 -11.38 -57.25
C TYR A 425 30.18 -10.69 -55.96
N GLN A 426 30.86 -9.55 -56.09
CA GLN A 426 31.28 -8.73 -54.94
C GLN A 426 30.09 -8.20 -54.12
N GLN A 427 28.99 -7.81 -54.77
CA GLN A 427 27.74 -7.43 -54.09
C GLN A 427 27.11 -8.63 -53.37
N ALA A 428 27.13 -9.82 -53.96
CA ALA A 428 26.66 -11.05 -53.31
C ALA A 428 27.53 -11.42 -52.09
N GLU A 429 28.87 -11.33 -52.20
CA GLU A 429 29.77 -11.51 -51.05
C GLU A 429 29.54 -10.45 -49.95
N GLN A 430 29.29 -9.19 -50.30
CA GLN A 430 28.92 -8.14 -49.35
C GLN A 430 27.60 -8.45 -48.62
N VAL A 431 26.57 -8.90 -49.35
CA VAL A 431 25.28 -9.29 -48.75
C VAL A 431 25.43 -10.53 -47.85
N LEU A 432 26.27 -11.51 -48.22
CA LEU A 432 26.56 -12.67 -47.37
C LEU A 432 27.35 -12.27 -46.11
N ALA A 433 28.32 -11.36 -46.23
CA ALA A 433 29.04 -10.82 -45.08
C ALA A 433 28.09 -10.06 -44.12
N GLN A 434 27.24 -9.18 -44.65
CA GLN A 434 26.23 -8.46 -43.85
C GLN A 434 25.22 -9.41 -43.18
N ARG A 435 24.81 -10.50 -43.84
CA ARG A 435 23.99 -11.55 -43.22
C ARG A 435 24.73 -12.27 -42.08
N GLY A 436 26.02 -12.54 -42.24
CA GLY A 436 26.86 -13.09 -41.17
C GLY A 436 26.97 -12.16 -39.97
N GLU A 437 27.22 -10.87 -40.20
CA GLU A 437 27.26 -9.84 -39.14
C GLU A 437 25.91 -9.69 -38.42
N LEU A 438 24.80 -9.74 -39.16
CA LEU A 438 23.44 -9.70 -38.58
C LEU A 438 23.13 -10.93 -37.70
N ILE A 439 23.58 -12.13 -38.09
CA ILE A 439 23.43 -13.34 -37.26
C ILE A 439 24.24 -13.20 -35.97
N VAL A 440 25.51 -12.77 -36.05
CA VAL A 440 26.35 -12.53 -34.87
C VAL A 440 25.76 -11.45 -33.96
N ALA A 441 25.20 -10.38 -34.52
CA ALA A 441 24.51 -9.34 -33.77
C ALA A 441 23.22 -9.85 -33.09
N ARG A 442 22.44 -10.69 -33.78
CA ARG A 442 21.23 -11.35 -33.25
C ARG A 442 21.59 -12.26 -32.06
N ASP A 443 22.61 -13.09 -32.21
CA ASP A 443 23.05 -14.02 -31.17
C ASP A 443 23.64 -13.28 -29.96
N ALA A 444 24.37 -12.18 -30.19
CA ALA A 444 24.84 -11.28 -29.13
C ALA A 444 23.67 -10.60 -28.39
N LEU A 445 22.62 -10.17 -29.10
CA LEU A 445 21.40 -9.62 -28.52
C LEU A 445 20.63 -10.67 -27.70
N ALA A 446 20.48 -11.89 -28.20
CA ALA A 446 19.85 -13.00 -27.46
C ALA A 446 20.65 -13.39 -26.20
N ALA A 447 21.98 -13.40 -26.29
CA ALA A 447 22.87 -13.62 -25.15
C ALA A 447 22.83 -12.47 -24.12
N ALA A 448 22.63 -11.23 -24.57
CA ALA A 448 22.45 -10.07 -23.68
C ALA A 448 21.07 -10.09 -23.01
N GLN A 449 20.00 -10.36 -23.76
CA GLN A 449 18.64 -10.46 -23.25
C GLN A 449 18.50 -11.58 -22.22
N SER A 450 19.01 -12.79 -22.49
CA SER A 450 18.99 -13.90 -21.52
C SER A 450 19.75 -13.61 -20.22
N LYS A 451 20.84 -12.82 -20.27
CA LYS A 451 21.55 -12.33 -19.08
C LYS A 451 20.75 -11.27 -18.31
N ALA A 452 20.11 -10.32 -19.01
CA ALA A 452 19.23 -9.34 -18.40
C ALA A 452 18.00 -10.00 -17.74
N ASP A 453 17.44 -11.02 -18.39
CA ASP A 453 16.28 -11.76 -17.89
C ASP A 453 16.61 -12.60 -16.65
N THR A 454 17.76 -13.26 -16.62
CA THR A 454 18.22 -14.00 -15.44
C THR A 454 18.53 -13.09 -14.26
N GLN A 455 19.14 -11.91 -14.48
CA GLN A 455 19.34 -10.91 -13.43
C GLN A 455 18.02 -10.32 -12.91
N SER A 456 17.07 -9.98 -13.81
CA SER A 456 15.78 -9.40 -13.40
C SER A 456 14.87 -10.39 -12.68
N ARG A 457 15.00 -11.70 -12.94
CA ARG A 457 14.28 -12.76 -12.21
C ARG A 457 14.83 -12.92 -10.79
N ALA A 458 16.14 -12.89 -10.61
CA ALA A 458 16.77 -12.95 -9.28
C ALA A 458 16.37 -11.73 -8.41
N GLY A 459 16.49 -10.50 -8.95
CA GLY A 459 16.13 -9.28 -8.24
C GLY A 459 14.66 -9.24 -7.79
N ARG A 460 13.73 -9.73 -8.63
CA ARG A 460 12.31 -9.83 -8.28
C ARG A 460 12.03 -10.81 -7.13
N MET A 461 12.71 -11.96 -7.08
CA MET A 461 12.54 -12.90 -5.96
C MET A 461 13.11 -12.35 -4.64
N PHE A 462 14.29 -11.73 -4.66
CA PHE A 462 14.86 -11.12 -3.46
C PHE A 462 14.01 -9.94 -2.96
N GLY A 463 13.51 -9.08 -3.85
CA GLY A 463 12.61 -7.98 -3.49
C GLY A 463 11.30 -8.47 -2.87
N GLY A 464 10.68 -9.51 -3.45
CA GLY A 464 9.47 -10.12 -2.90
C GLY A 464 9.69 -10.75 -1.53
N MET A 465 10.82 -11.45 -1.32
CA MET A 465 11.14 -12.07 -0.02
C MET A 465 11.49 -11.03 1.05
N ALA A 466 12.20 -9.95 0.69
CA ALA A 466 12.46 -8.83 1.60
C ALA A 466 11.17 -8.10 2.01
N LEU A 467 10.26 -7.84 1.07
CA LEU A 467 8.96 -7.25 1.36
C LEU A 467 8.10 -8.17 2.24
N PHE A 468 8.09 -9.48 1.98
CA PHE A 468 7.39 -10.45 2.82
C PHE A 468 7.93 -10.47 4.26
N LEU A 469 9.25 -10.48 4.44
CA LEU A 469 9.87 -10.40 5.77
C LEU A 469 9.53 -9.08 6.49
N LEU A 470 9.49 -7.96 5.78
CA LEU A 470 9.11 -6.65 6.34
C LEU A 470 7.63 -6.62 6.76
N VAL A 471 6.73 -7.19 5.96
CA VAL A 471 5.32 -7.35 6.35
C VAL A 471 5.20 -8.27 7.57
N LEU A 472 5.96 -9.36 7.63
CA LEU A 472 5.91 -10.32 8.73
C LEU A 472 6.46 -9.75 10.05
N THR A 473 7.51 -8.91 10.01
CA THR A 473 7.97 -8.19 11.21
C THR A 473 6.98 -7.11 11.65
N LEU A 474 6.35 -6.38 10.72
CA LEU A 474 5.36 -5.35 11.01
C LEU A 474 4.05 -5.94 11.58
N VAL A 475 3.59 -7.07 11.04
CA VAL A 475 2.47 -7.83 11.61
C VAL A 475 2.83 -8.44 12.96
N GLY A 476 4.07 -8.90 13.15
CA GLY A 476 4.54 -9.42 14.43
C GLY A 476 4.60 -8.35 15.53
N SER A 477 5.09 -7.15 15.22
CA SER A 477 5.11 -6.04 16.17
C SER A 477 3.68 -5.53 16.47
N LEU A 478 2.81 -5.46 15.48
CA LEU A 478 1.41 -5.07 15.67
C LEU A 478 0.66 -6.12 16.53
N SER A 479 0.85 -7.42 16.27
CA SER A 479 0.31 -8.52 17.07
C SER A 479 0.76 -8.45 18.53
N TRP A 480 2.03 -8.08 18.77
CA TRP A 480 2.57 -7.88 20.12
C TRP A 480 1.90 -6.70 20.84
N VAL A 481 1.78 -5.54 20.18
CA VAL A 481 1.12 -4.35 20.74
C VAL A 481 -0.36 -4.62 21.03
N THR A 482 -1.08 -5.29 20.14
CA THR A 482 -2.49 -5.66 20.38
C THR A 482 -2.63 -6.67 21.52
N ALA A 483 -1.71 -7.63 21.67
CA ALA A 483 -1.75 -8.57 22.79
C ALA A 483 -1.52 -7.90 24.16
N LEU A 484 -0.73 -6.82 24.21
CA LEU A 484 -0.55 -5.99 25.41
C LEU A 484 -1.78 -5.14 25.75
N GLN A 485 -2.59 -4.75 24.76
CA GLN A 485 -3.82 -3.98 25.00
C GLN A 485 -5.03 -4.87 25.34
N VAL A 486 -5.18 -6.01 24.66
CA VAL A 486 -6.36 -6.88 24.79
C VAL A 486 -6.30 -7.78 26.03
N VAL A 487 -5.11 -8.24 26.42
CA VAL A 487 -4.92 -9.03 27.64
C VAL A 487 -4.43 -8.10 28.76
N PRO A 488 -5.25 -7.78 29.78
CA PRO A 488 -4.79 -6.98 30.91
C PRO A 488 -3.79 -7.79 31.75
N GLY A 489 -2.57 -7.26 31.89
CA GLY A 489 -1.50 -7.98 32.57
C GLY A 489 -1.81 -8.38 34.01
N ARG A 490 -1.39 -9.59 34.38
CA ARG A 490 -1.40 -10.06 35.77
C ARG A 490 -0.10 -9.65 36.45
N TYR A 491 -0.22 -8.81 37.46
CA TYR A 491 0.88 -8.32 38.29
C TYR A 491 0.72 -8.89 39.69
N ALA A 492 1.82 -9.21 40.37
CA ALA A 492 1.76 -9.35 41.83
C ALA A 492 1.97 -7.99 42.49
N ALA A 493 1.24 -7.75 43.57
CA ALA A 493 1.70 -6.88 44.63
C ALA A 493 2.26 -7.73 45.77
N THR A 494 3.35 -7.28 46.39
CA THR A 494 3.92 -7.92 47.59
C THR A 494 3.93 -6.93 48.74
N ALA A 495 3.59 -7.40 49.93
CA ALA A 495 3.64 -6.66 51.18
C ALA A 495 4.30 -7.53 52.25
N VAL A 496 5.13 -6.93 53.10
CA VAL A 496 5.82 -7.66 54.17
C VAL A 496 5.38 -7.09 55.50
N ILE A 497 4.75 -7.93 56.33
CA ILE A 497 4.46 -7.64 57.73
C ILE A 497 5.47 -8.36 58.63
N ALA A 498 5.74 -7.79 59.79
CA ALA A 498 6.67 -8.34 60.78
C ALA A 498 6.11 -8.25 62.20
N ALA A 499 6.55 -9.17 63.06
CA ALA A 499 6.34 -9.13 64.48
C ALA A 499 7.30 -8.10 65.11
N GLN A 500 6.75 -7.16 65.89
CA GLN A 500 7.51 -6.22 66.70
C GLN A 500 7.08 -6.36 68.17
N SER A 501 7.96 -6.89 69.00
CA SER A 501 7.83 -6.82 70.46
C SER A 501 8.53 -5.56 70.96
N ARG A 502 7.99 -4.94 72.02
CA ARG A 502 8.50 -3.64 72.53
C ARG A 502 9.88 -3.73 73.21
N ASN A 503 10.15 -4.84 73.91
CA ASN A 503 11.26 -4.92 74.88
C ASN A 503 12.16 -6.15 74.71
N ARG A 504 11.89 -7.04 73.74
CA ARG A 504 12.70 -8.23 73.45
C ARG A 504 12.48 -8.75 72.04
N ASP A 505 13.45 -9.44 71.49
CA ASP A 505 13.24 -10.25 70.29
C ASP A 505 12.30 -11.44 70.58
N LEU A 506 11.55 -11.88 69.56
CA LEU A 506 10.74 -13.10 69.66
C LEU A 506 11.65 -14.33 69.65
N THR A 507 11.30 -15.36 70.41
CA THR A 507 11.96 -16.67 70.24
C THR A 507 11.58 -17.26 68.87
N PRO A 508 12.38 -18.18 68.29
CA PRO A 508 12.02 -18.83 67.03
C PRO A 508 10.65 -19.54 67.07
N GLU A 509 10.25 -20.04 68.24
CA GLU A 509 8.97 -20.70 68.49
C GLU A 509 7.81 -19.69 68.49
N GLU A 510 7.94 -18.57 69.20
CA GLU A 510 6.96 -17.47 69.19
C GLU A 510 6.82 -16.86 67.78
N ALA A 511 7.95 -16.72 67.08
CA ALA A 511 8.01 -16.22 65.72
C ALA A 511 7.28 -17.17 64.74
N GLN A 512 7.40 -18.49 64.89
CA GLN A 512 6.63 -19.47 64.12
C GLN A 512 5.14 -19.47 64.49
N GLN A 513 4.79 -19.39 65.78
CA GLN A 513 3.40 -19.27 66.23
C GLN A 513 2.73 -18.01 65.67
N TRP A 514 3.44 -16.88 65.65
CA TRP A 514 2.98 -15.64 65.04
C TRP A 514 2.72 -15.80 63.53
N VAL A 515 3.61 -16.48 62.79
CA VAL A 515 3.40 -16.76 61.35
C VAL A 515 2.17 -17.65 61.15
N ALA A 516 2.06 -18.76 61.88
CA ALA A 516 0.95 -19.69 61.78
C ALA A 516 -0.40 -19.01 62.09
N PHE A 517 -0.46 -18.18 63.12
CA PHE A 517 -1.64 -17.38 63.47
C PHE A 517 -2.09 -16.47 62.31
N HIS A 518 -1.17 -15.80 61.62
CA HIS A 518 -1.53 -14.92 60.50
C HIS A 518 -1.96 -15.71 59.26
N GLN A 519 -1.36 -16.87 59.00
CA GLN A 519 -1.79 -17.77 57.92
C GLN A 519 -3.20 -18.34 58.18
N GLU A 520 -3.50 -18.74 59.41
CA GLU A 520 -4.85 -19.17 59.82
C GLU A 520 -5.86 -18.01 59.72
N THR A 521 -5.50 -16.81 60.21
CA THR A 521 -6.35 -15.61 60.16
C THR A 521 -6.77 -15.25 58.74
N LEU A 522 -5.88 -15.40 57.75
CA LEU A 522 -6.23 -15.15 56.34
C LEU A 522 -7.37 -16.05 55.81
N THR A 523 -7.61 -17.20 56.45
CA THR A 523 -8.70 -18.12 56.11
C THR A 523 -9.94 -18.01 57.00
N ASP A 524 -9.87 -17.30 58.14
CA ASP A 524 -10.99 -17.15 59.07
C ASP A 524 -12.16 -16.39 58.41
N ALA A 525 -13.35 -16.97 58.47
CA ALA A 525 -14.58 -16.37 57.99
C ALA A 525 -14.85 -14.98 58.61
N ARG A 526 -14.56 -14.78 59.91
CA ARG A 526 -14.78 -13.50 60.59
C ARG A 526 -13.83 -12.42 60.12
N PHE A 527 -12.56 -12.78 59.90
CA PHE A 527 -11.59 -11.88 59.27
C PHE A 527 -12.03 -11.49 57.86
N LEU A 528 -12.44 -12.47 57.04
CA LEU A 528 -12.89 -12.24 55.66
C LEU A 528 -14.13 -11.35 55.58
N GLU A 529 -15.10 -11.51 56.47
CA GLU A 529 -16.26 -10.60 56.60
C GLU A 529 -15.80 -9.16 56.88
N MET A 530 -15.01 -8.95 57.95
CA MET A 530 -14.50 -7.64 58.34
C MET A 530 -13.62 -6.99 57.24
N ALA A 531 -12.78 -7.77 56.57
CA ALA A 531 -11.91 -7.29 55.49
C ALA A 531 -12.73 -6.94 54.23
N SER A 532 -13.71 -7.76 53.85
CA SER A 532 -14.59 -7.49 52.69
C SER A 532 -15.44 -6.22 52.89
N GLU A 533 -15.88 -5.95 54.12
CA GLU A 533 -16.57 -4.70 54.45
C GLU A 533 -15.67 -3.48 54.29
N ARG A 534 -14.38 -3.59 54.65
CA ARG A 534 -13.38 -2.53 54.42
C ARG A 534 -13.05 -2.35 52.93
N MET A 535 -12.95 -3.44 52.16
CA MET A 535 -12.84 -3.39 50.70
C MET A 535 -14.01 -2.62 50.09
N ARG A 536 -15.25 -2.96 50.48
CA ARG A 536 -16.49 -2.30 50.05
C ARG A 536 -16.47 -0.80 50.33
N ARG A 537 -16.08 -0.40 51.55
CA ARG A 537 -15.98 1.03 51.95
C ARG A 537 -14.90 1.80 51.20
N ARG A 538 -13.80 1.15 50.78
CA ARG A 538 -12.78 1.74 49.90
C ARG A 538 -13.11 1.66 48.40
N GLY A 539 -14.33 1.26 48.02
CA GLY A 539 -14.78 1.18 46.63
C GLY A 539 -14.29 -0.06 45.86
N ILE A 540 -13.65 -1.01 46.55
CA ILE A 540 -13.14 -2.26 45.95
C ILE A 540 -14.30 -3.29 45.91
N THR A 541 -15.28 -3.01 45.06
CA THR A 541 -16.54 -3.77 44.99
C THR A 541 -16.37 -5.24 44.62
N SER A 542 -15.34 -5.59 43.83
CA SER A 542 -15.02 -6.97 43.45
C SER A 542 -14.63 -7.88 44.63
N MET A 543 -14.27 -7.31 45.78
CA MET A 543 -14.03 -8.02 47.04
C MET A 543 -14.92 -7.51 48.17
N GLY A 544 -16.03 -6.85 47.83
CA GLY A 544 -16.97 -6.26 48.79
C GLY A 544 -17.86 -7.26 49.53
N SER A 545 -17.65 -8.56 49.35
CA SER A 545 -18.35 -9.64 50.08
C SER A 545 -17.37 -10.74 50.51
N ALA A 546 -17.65 -11.37 51.66
CA ALA A 546 -16.78 -12.40 52.22
C ALA A 546 -16.55 -13.61 51.30
N PRO A 547 -17.55 -14.12 50.54
CA PRO A 547 -17.33 -15.20 49.58
C PRO A 547 -16.40 -14.79 48.43
N ALA A 548 -16.60 -13.59 47.86
CA ALA A 548 -15.77 -13.10 46.76
C ALA A 548 -14.32 -12.84 47.21
N LEU A 549 -14.14 -12.29 48.41
CA LEU A 549 -12.81 -12.16 49.01
C LEU A 549 -12.17 -13.53 49.27
N ARG A 550 -12.91 -14.51 49.82
CA ARG A 550 -12.39 -15.87 50.04
C ARG A 550 -11.94 -16.54 48.74
N GLU A 551 -12.76 -16.47 47.69
CA GLU A 551 -12.42 -17.05 46.39
C GLU A 551 -11.15 -16.40 45.82
N ARG A 552 -11.06 -15.07 45.90
CA ARG A 552 -9.88 -14.29 45.52
C ARG A 552 -8.63 -14.61 46.34
N MET A 553 -8.78 -14.87 47.64
CA MET A 553 -7.68 -15.30 48.51
C MET A 553 -7.16 -16.67 48.07
N ASN A 554 -8.06 -17.62 47.80
CA ASN A 554 -7.72 -18.96 47.36
C ASN A 554 -7.14 -19.03 45.92
N SER A 555 -7.55 -18.13 45.01
CA SER A 555 -7.13 -18.16 43.60
C SER A 555 -5.84 -17.42 43.31
N ASP A 556 -5.56 -16.35 44.06
CA ASP A 556 -4.57 -15.35 43.66
C ASP A 556 -3.65 -14.88 44.79
N THR A 557 -3.73 -15.43 46.01
CA THR A 557 -2.90 -14.99 47.14
C THR A 557 -2.03 -16.10 47.71
N ASP A 558 -0.73 -15.84 47.80
CA ASP A 558 0.22 -16.69 48.51
C ASP A 558 0.72 -15.94 49.76
N ALA A 559 0.81 -16.65 50.89
CA ALA A 559 1.28 -16.09 52.17
C ALA A 559 2.40 -16.97 52.75
N PHE A 560 3.65 -16.51 52.65
CA PHE A 560 4.84 -17.29 53.00
C PHE A 560 5.80 -16.49 53.89
N SER A 561 6.59 -17.20 54.70
CA SER A 561 7.58 -16.61 55.60
C SER A 561 8.99 -16.90 55.08
N SER A 562 9.79 -15.85 54.87
CA SER A 562 11.21 -15.96 54.46
C SER A 562 12.17 -15.85 55.65
N GLU A 563 11.78 -15.10 56.69
CA GLU A 563 12.54 -14.92 57.94
C GLU A 563 11.59 -15.16 59.13
N PRO A 564 12.05 -15.75 60.25
CA PRO A 564 11.22 -15.93 61.45
C PRO A 564 10.59 -14.60 61.90
N GLY A 565 9.28 -14.61 62.15
CA GLY A 565 8.54 -13.41 62.58
C GLY A 565 8.25 -12.41 61.46
N THR A 566 8.44 -12.82 60.19
CA THR A 566 7.99 -12.08 59.01
C THR A 566 7.00 -12.90 58.21
N LEU A 567 6.01 -12.24 57.60
CA LEU A 567 5.11 -12.85 56.64
C LEU A 567 5.02 -11.94 55.40
N THR A 568 5.40 -12.51 54.27
CA THR A 568 5.23 -11.90 52.94
C THR A 568 3.91 -12.37 52.38
N ILE A 569 3.05 -11.42 52.03
CA ILE A 569 1.76 -11.67 51.38
C ILE A 569 1.87 -11.17 49.96
N GLU A 570 1.72 -12.07 49.00
CA GLU A 570 1.70 -11.80 47.57
C GLU A 570 0.25 -11.92 47.07
N LEU A 571 -0.29 -10.87 46.46
CA LEU A 571 -1.60 -10.88 45.79
C LEU A 571 -1.40 -10.66 44.29
N ARG A 572 -1.93 -11.55 43.45
CA ARG A 572 -1.88 -11.47 41.99
C ARG A 572 -3.16 -10.83 41.44
N GLY A 573 -3.07 -9.92 40.48
CA GLY A 573 -4.24 -9.17 40.01
C GLY A 573 -4.03 -8.40 38.72
N ARG A 574 -5.10 -7.81 38.20
CA ARG A 574 -5.08 -7.03 36.96
C ARG A 574 -4.66 -5.58 37.25
N GLY A 575 -3.51 -5.19 36.71
CA GLY A 575 -2.87 -3.88 36.92
C GLY A 575 -2.13 -3.78 38.27
N GLY A 576 -0.86 -3.37 38.23
CA GLY A 576 0.01 -3.28 39.42
C GLY A 576 -0.52 -2.36 40.51
N GLN A 577 -0.83 -1.10 40.20
CA GLN A 577 -1.34 -0.13 41.18
C GLN A 577 -2.68 -0.55 41.81
N ARG A 578 -3.59 -1.13 41.02
CA ARG A 578 -4.87 -1.65 41.54
C ARG A 578 -4.63 -2.79 42.51
N THR A 579 -3.82 -3.76 42.11
CA THR A 579 -3.47 -4.93 42.93
C THR A 579 -2.74 -4.52 44.22
N ALA A 580 -1.91 -3.46 44.17
CA ALA A 580 -1.27 -2.88 45.36
C ALA A 580 -2.29 -2.26 46.33
N ARG A 581 -3.27 -1.48 45.86
CA ARG A 581 -4.36 -0.91 46.69
C ARG A 581 -5.29 -1.99 47.27
N GLU A 582 -5.54 -3.05 46.51
CA GLU A 582 -6.24 -4.25 46.96
C GLU A 582 -5.48 -4.90 48.12
N LEU A 583 -4.18 -5.20 47.94
CA LEU A 583 -3.33 -5.78 48.97
C LEU A 583 -3.16 -4.85 50.20
N GLU A 584 -3.04 -3.54 50.01
CA GLU A 584 -2.97 -2.54 51.09
C GLU A 584 -4.19 -2.61 52.00
N THR A 585 -5.37 -2.66 51.40
CA THR A 585 -6.63 -2.69 52.15
C THR A 585 -6.78 -4.01 52.91
N LEU A 586 -6.32 -5.13 52.33
CA LEU A 586 -6.25 -6.42 53.01
C LEU A 586 -5.25 -6.41 54.17
N VAL A 587 -4.03 -5.96 53.94
CA VAL A 587 -2.93 -5.96 54.93
C VAL A 587 -3.24 -5.00 56.09
N ALA A 588 -3.77 -3.81 55.81
CA ALA A 588 -4.25 -2.90 56.86
C ALA A 588 -5.41 -3.50 57.68
N SER A 589 -6.24 -4.35 57.06
CA SER A 589 -7.27 -5.11 57.76
C SER A 589 -6.68 -6.21 58.64
N LEU A 590 -5.70 -6.95 58.13
CA LEU A 590 -4.99 -8.01 58.87
C LEU A 590 -4.21 -7.43 60.06
N ILE A 591 -3.47 -6.33 59.87
CA ILE A 591 -2.75 -5.62 60.93
C ILE A 591 -3.72 -5.16 62.03
N ALA A 592 -4.86 -4.54 61.66
CA ALA A 592 -5.84 -4.08 62.64
C ALA A 592 -6.47 -5.24 63.42
N HIS A 593 -6.88 -6.31 62.74
CA HIS A 593 -7.45 -7.50 63.38
C HIS A 593 -6.45 -8.20 64.30
N SER A 594 -5.22 -8.36 63.83
CA SER A 594 -4.12 -8.98 64.57
C SER A 594 -3.72 -8.17 65.80
N ASN A 595 -3.65 -6.84 65.71
CA ASN A 595 -3.32 -6.00 66.85
C ASN A 595 -4.46 -5.91 67.88
N ALA A 596 -5.72 -5.99 67.46
CA ALA A 596 -6.87 -6.11 68.36
C ALA A 596 -6.91 -7.46 69.12
N SER A 597 -6.48 -8.55 68.47
CA SER A 597 -6.41 -9.89 69.07
C SER A 597 -5.12 -10.18 69.85
N ARG A 598 -4.12 -9.28 69.82
CA ARG A 598 -2.79 -9.44 70.42
C ARG A 598 -2.77 -9.96 71.86
N LEU A 599 -3.68 -9.45 72.71
CA LEU A 599 -3.76 -9.84 74.14
C LEU A 599 -4.17 -11.31 74.36
N ARG A 600 -4.64 -12.02 73.31
CA ARG A 600 -5.05 -13.42 73.36
C ARG A 600 -3.98 -14.39 72.84
N ARG A 601 -2.86 -13.88 72.32
CA ARG A 601 -1.76 -14.70 71.82
C ARG A 601 -0.61 -14.79 72.82
N ALA A 602 0.14 -15.88 72.78
CA ALA A 602 1.27 -16.13 73.68
C ALA A 602 2.49 -15.21 73.39
N ASP A 603 2.73 -14.84 72.14
CA ASP A 603 3.82 -13.95 71.71
C ASP A 603 3.60 -12.49 72.17
N ALA A 604 2.34 -12.07 72.28
CA ALA A 604 1.90 -10.70 72.54
C ALA A 604 2.58 -9.62 71.65
N ALA A 605 3.17 -9.98 70.50
CA ALA A 605 3.88 -9.07 69.62
C ALA A 605 2.91 -8.25 68.78
N MET A 606 3.30 -7.00 68.47
CA MET A 606 2.54 -6.11 67.61
C MET A 606 2.88 -6.43 66.15
N THR A 607 1.86 -6.56 65.30
CA THR A 607 2.07 -6.70 63.85
C THR A 607 2.28 -5.32 63.25
N VAL A 608 3.40 -5.14 62.55
CA VAL A 608 3.76 -3.89 61.85
C VAL A 608 4.04 -4.14 60.37
N LEU A 609 3.87 -3.10 59.56
CA LEU A 609 4.17 -3.12 58.13
C LEU A 609 5.66 -2.84 57.93
N ARG A 610 6.44 -3.84 57.50
CA ARG A 610 7.89 -3.71 57.25
C ARG A 610 8.17 -3.18 55.84
N SER A 611 7.39 -3.61 54.86
CA SER A 611 7.39 -3.06 53.50
C SER A 611 5.96 -2.76 53.08
N PRO A 612 5.64 -1.55 52.59
CA PRO A 612 4.33 -1.26 52.06
C PRO A 612 4.05 -2.13 50.81
N PRO A 613 2.77 -2.38 50.49
CA PRO A 613 2.37 -3.07 49.27
C PRO A 613 2.93 -2.36 48.03
N SER A 614 3.79 -3.03 47.29
CA SER A 614 4.31 -2.54 46.01
C SER A 614 3.89 -3.49 44.91
N GLY A 615 3.30 -2.94 43.84
CA GLY A 615 3.00 -3.69 42.62
C GLY A 615 4.26 -3.83 41.77
N ALA A 616 4.53 -5.03 41.25
CA ALA A 616 5.63 -5.23 40.32
C ALA A 616 5.44 -4.37 39.04
N ASP A 617 6.52 -3.78 38.53
CA ASP A 617 6.49 -3.00 37.28
C ASP A 617 6.21 -3.84 36.02
N ARG A 618 6.34 -5.17 36.13
CA ARG A 618 6.21 -6.12 35.02
C ARG A 618 5.13 -7.17 35.33
N PRO A 619 4.31 -7.55 34.33
CA PRO A 619 3.38 -8.67 34.48
C PRO A 619 4.14 -9.99 34.61
N ILE A 620 3.56 -10.92 35.36
CA ILE A 620 4.18 -12.20 35.78
C ILE A 620 3.65 -13.37 34.94
N GLY A 621 2.57 -13.15 34.17
CA GLY A 621 1.96 -14.15 33.30
C GLY A 621 2.59 -14.22 31.91
N TYR A 622 2.79 -15.44 31.40
CA TYR A 622 3.12 -15.69 29.99
C TYR A 622 1.92 -15.53 29.04
N GLU A 623 0.74 -15.16 29.57
CA GLU A 623 -0.54 -15.04 28.85
C GLU A 623 -0.42 -14.13 27.60
N HIS A 624 0.34 -13.04 27.68
CA HIS A 624 0.60 -12.14 26.54
C HIS A 624 1.40 -12.81 25.42
N TYR A 625 2.39 -13.66 25.75
CA TYR A 625 3.17 -14.39 24.76
C TYR A 625 2.33 -15.46 24.05
N ALA A 626 1.43 -16.12 24.77
CA ALA A 626 0.49 -17.07 24.19
C ALA A 626 -0.45 -16.39 23.18
N VAL A 627 -1.05 -15.26 23.56
CA VAL A 627 -1.97 -14.51 22.68
C VAL A 627 -1.21 -13.88 21.50
N ALA A 628 -0.07 -13.23 21.72
CA ALA A 628 0.76 -12.69 20.64
C ALA A 628 1.25 -13.77 19.68
N GLY A 629 1.66 -14.94 20.21
CA GLY A 629 2.06 -16.10 19.42
C GLY A 629 0.90 -16.68 18.59
N SER A 630 -0.31 -16.76 19.15
CA SER A 630 -1.49 -17.19 18.40
C SER A 630 -1.90 -16.19 17.30
N GLY A 631 -1.82 -14.88 17.58
CA GLY A 631 -2.10 -13.82 16.61
C GLY A 631 -1.13 -13.84 15.44
N LEU A 632 0.16 -13.94 15.73
CA LEU A 632 1.21 -14.15 14.73
C LEU A 632 0.96 -15.43 13.91
N GLY A 633 0.66 -16.56 14.59
CA GLY A 633 0.41 -17.84 13.93
C GLY A 633 -0.76 -17.79 12.94
N VAL A 634 -1.88 -17.17 13.34
CA VAL A 634 -3.03 -16.94 12.45
C VAL A 634 -2.64 -16.05 11.26
N ALA A 635 -1.93 -14.95 11.49
CA ALA A 635 -1.55 -14.03 10.42
C ALA A 635 -0.52 -14.64 9.44
N VAL A 636 0.39 -15.50 9.92
CA VAL A 636 1.33 -16.26 9.07
C VAL A 636 0.57 -17.29 8.23
N LEU A 637 -0.43 -17.99 8.79
CA LEU A 637 -1.27 -18.92 8.03
C LEU A 637 -2.11 -18.19 6.96
N LEU A 638 -2.68 -17.03 7.31
CA LEU A 638 -3.55 -16.25 6.41
C LEU A 638 -2.75 -15.60 5.27
N SER A 639 -1.57 -15.04 5.58
CA SER A 639 -0.64 -14.55 4.55
C SER A 639 -0.05 -15.69 3.69
N GLY A 640 0.23 -16.85 4.27
CA GLY A 640 0.60 -18.06 3.52
C GLY A 640 -0.48 -18.53 2.55
N PHE A 641 -1.75 -18.50 2.97
CA PHE A 641 -2.89 -18.87 2.13
C PHE A 641 -3.11 -17.89 0.97
N LEU A 642 -3.03 -16.59 1.24
CA LEU A 642 -3.07 -15.53 0.22
C LEU A 642 -1.89 -15.64 -0.76
N GLY A 643 -0.68 -15.84 -0.24
CA GLY A 643 0.54 -16.04 -1.03
C GLY A 643 0.46 -17.27 -1.93
N PHE A 644 -0.07 -18.38 -1.42
CA PHE A 644 -0.33 -19.59 -2.20
C PHE A 644 -1.38 -19.36 -3.30
N GLY A 645 -2.45 -18.61 -3.01
CA GLY A 645 -3.46 -18.22 -4.00
C GLY A 645 -2.88 -17.38 -5.15
N ILE A 646 -2.05 -16.38 -4.82
CA ILE A 646 -1.35 -15.55 -5.81
C ILE A 646 -0.35 -16.39 -6.60
N TRP A 647 0.46 -17.21 -5.93
CA TRP A 647 1.43 -18.10 -6.57
C TRP A 647 0.76 -19.08 -7.53
N ARG A 648 -0.39 -19.67 -7.16
CA ARG A 648 -1.18 -20.56 -8.03
C ARG A 648 -1.71 -19.82 -9.27
N LYS A 649 -2.14 -18.56 -9.15
CA LYS A 649 -2.51 -17.76 -10.33
C LYS A 649 -1.29 -17.47 -11.22
N LEU A 650 -0.17 -17.05 -10.63
CA LEU A 650 1.06 -16.75 -11.39
C LEU A 650 1.66 -17.98 -12.06
N SER A 651 1.63 -19.15 -11.41
CA SER A 651 2.12 -20.41 -12.00
C SER A 651 1.20 -20.89 -13.14
N SER A 652 -0.12 -20.70 -13.02
CA SER A 652 -1.05 -20.93 -14.12
C SER A 652 -0.73 -20.02 -15.31
N VAL A 653 -0.60 -18.71 -15.10
CA VAL A 653 -0.25 -17.74 -16.17
C VAL A 653 1.12 -18.04 -16.79
N LYS A 654 2.09 -18.46 -15.99
CA LYS A 654 3.40 -18.90 -16.48
C LYS A 654 3.29 -20.15 -17.35
N SER A 655 2.50 -21.14 -16.95
CA SER A 655 2.30 -22.36 -17.75
C SER A 655 1.60 -22.09 -19.09
N THR A 656 0.62 -21.19 -19.14
CA THR A 656 -0.01 -20.78 -20.40
C THR A 656 0.96 -20.00 -21.29
N PHE A 657 1.81 -19.15 -20.70
CA PHE A 657 2.85 -18.41 -21.45
C PHE A 657 3.95 -19.35 -21.99
N GLU A 658 4.38 -20.34 -21.20
CA GLU A 658 5.34 -21.36 -21.64
C GLU A 658 4.75 -22.28 -22.72
N GLN A 659 3.45 -22.60 -22.64
CA GLN A 659 2.75 -23.32 -23.71
C GLN A 659 2.63 -22.48 -24.99
N GLN A 660 2.27 -21.19 -24.90
CA GLN A 660 2.25 -20.31 -26.07
C GLN A 660 3.64 -20.18 -26.69
N ALA A 661 4.69 -19.93 -25.90
CA ALA A 661 6.06 -19.87 -26.40
C ALA A 661 6.53 -21.18 -27.08
N GLN A 662 6.09 -22.34 -26.60
CA GLN A 662 6.36 -23.63 -27.25
C GLN A 662 5.58 -23.80 -28.56
N VAL A 663 4.32 -23.36 -28.61
CA VAL A 663 3.50 -23.38 -29.83
C VAL A 663 4.06 -22.42 -30.88
N ASP A 664 4.43 -21.21 -30.49
CA ASP A 664 5.01 -20.20 -31.39
C ASP A 664 6.35 -20.69 -31.96
N ALA A 665 7.22 -21.28 -31.13
CA ALA A 665 8.47 -21.88 -31.59
C ALA A 665 8.25 -23.06 -32.56
N ALA A 666 7.27 -23.93 -32.29
CA ALA A 666 6.93 -25.04 -33.18
C ALA A 666 6.29 -24.57 -34.50
N LEU A 667 5.50 -23.49 -34.47
CA LEU A 667 4.95 -22.84 -35.66
C LEU A 667 6.04 -22.17 -36.49
N GLU A 668 7.03 -21.54 -35.85
CA GLU A 668 8.19 -20.96 -36.53
C GLU A 668 9.03 -22.06 -37.19
N GLU A 669 9.36 -23.15 -36.48
CA GLU A 669 10.08 -24.30 -37.03
C GLU A 669 9.34 -24.94 -38.23
N ALA A 670 8.01 -25.11 -38.12
CA ALA A 670 7.18 -25.59 -39.23
C ALA A 670 7.16 -24.63 -40.44
N ARG A 671 7.33 -23.33 -40.22
CA ARG A 671 7.38 -22.30 -41.27
C ARG A 671 8.69 -22.33 -42.06
N TRP A 672 9.79 -22.73 -41.42
CA TRP A 672 11.11 -22.91 -42.04
C TRP A 672 11.33 -24.33 -42.61
N GLY A 673 10.55 -25.32 -42.15
CA GLY A 673 10.68 -26.74 -42.52
C GLY A 673 9.98 -27.18 -43.82
N LEU A 674 9.37 -26.26 -44.58
CA LEU A 674 8.76 -26.55 -45.88
C LEU A 674 9.79 -26.39 -47.01
N PRO A 675 10.29 -27.48 -47.64
CA PRO A 675 11.18 -27.37 -48.78
C PRO A 675 10.44 -26.79 -50.00
N GLU A 676 11.01 -25.73 -50.61
CA GLU A 676 10.43 -25.06 -51.78
C GLU A 676 10.31 -25.98 -53.01
N ASP A 677 11.06 -27.08 -53.06
CA ASP A 677 11.12 -28.05 -54.16
C ASP A 677 9.79 -28.77 -54.47
N LEU A 678 8.79 -28.76 -53.57
CA LEU A 678 7.48 -29.38 -53.84
C LEU A 678 6.52 -28.47 -54.65
N SER A 679 6.94 -27.25 -54.99
CA SER A 679 6.14 -26.31 -55.79
C SER A 679 6.36 -26.41 -57.31
N SER A 680 7.44 -27.07 -57.76
CA SER A 680 7.80 -27.19 -59.18
C SER A 680 7.23 -28.44 -59.86
N GLU A 681 6.93 -29.51 -59.11
CA GLU A 681 6.52 -30.82 -59.67
C GLU A 681 5.00 -30.97 -59.90
N ARG A 682 4.22 -29.88 -59.77
CA ARG A 682 2.74 -29.92 -59.83
C ARG A 682 2.09 -29.21 -61.02
N LEU A 683 2.87 -28.88 -62.06
CA LEU A 683 2.41 -28.20 -63.28
C LEU A 683 2.82 -28.91 -64.59
N GLU A 684 3.01 -30.23 -64.55
CA GLU A 684 2.88 -31.08 -65.73
C GLU A 684 1.61 -31.95 -65.59
N GLY A 685 0.49 -31.44 -66.13
CA GLY A 685 -0.83 -32.06 -66.09
C GLY A 685 -1.87 -31.26 -66.86
#